data_AF-A0A147GW21-F1
#
_entry.id   AF-A0A147GW21-F1
#
_cell.length_a   1.000
_cell.length_b   1.000
_cell.length_c   1.000
_cell.angle_alpha   90.00
_cell.angle_beta   90.00
_cell.angle_gamma   90.00
#
_symmetry.space_group_name_H-M   'P 1'
#
loop_
_entity.id
_entity.type
_entity.pdbx_description
1 polymer ?
#
loop_
_entity_poly.entity_id
_entity_poly.type
_entity_poly.pdbx_seq_one_letter_code
_entity_poly.pdbx_strand_id
1 'polypeptide(L)'
;MPLVALVLTPFLASALAAVMPSGARNRGAGIAGLAALGCAIVAALQFPALAGGEVLQQTYRWIPTLGVDLSWRMDGLAWLFCMLVLGIGALVVLYGRYYMSSSDPVPRFFAFFLAFMGAMVGVVLSGNLIQLVLFWELTSLFSFLLIGYWHHRRDARRGARMALTVTGAGGLCLLAGVLLLGRIAGSYELDVVLASGDLVRADPLYPLTLVLLLVGAFTKSAQFPFHFWLPRAMAAPTPVSAYLHSATMVKLGVFLMARLWPVLSGTDLWFWLVGGAGAITLLLGGYIAMFQRDLKALLAYSTISHLGLITLLLGMNSPLAAVAAVFHVMNHATFKASLFMAAGIIDHETGTRDISRLSGLLKPMPITGALAIIASASMAGVPLLNGFLSKEMFFAETVFLDGSPWLEIGLPVLATLAGAFSVAYSARFVFDVFFGPRCDTEVPKPPHEPPHWMRVPVELLVLLCLVVGIVPAWSVGGFLATAAAPVVGGDLPDYSLSIWHGFNLPLAMSFVALAGGAAIYLMQRRRRALGGLTHTPGLRRFDGQRIFENLLARLSELGRRGRRVLSTNRLQPQLLLLVLVAVLGAGASLWLAPADTGSRERLPFSPMFLMTWVIGCTCAVAAAWQAKFHRLASLMLASGAGLVCCITYIWFSAPDLALTQLVVETVTTLLILLGLRWLPMRKAEVQRAGERFRPWGRRGRDLLLAGAAGCGMAAMAWYMMTRPFPQSISPFFLQRALPEGGGTNVVNVMLVDFRGFDTFGEITVLGIVALTVYALLRRFRPAAEAMALPPQQRVQQDQGGTDLINPRRARDTAVGYLMVPAVLVRLLLPLAAMVSVYFFMRGHNQPGGGFVAGLVMSAALMLQFIVSGAAWTEEHLRIFPRRWIALGLLVALGTGTGAIVVGYPFLTTHTAHLTLPVLGVLHVPSALFFDIGVFALVLGATLLTLTALAHQSIRSHRWAEEQEEKAAAKAALEAANAEAIRITGGAV
;
A
#
# COMPACT_ATOMS: atom_id res chain seq x y z
N MET A 1 0.70 -23.67 34.15
CA MET A 1 1.00 -22.39 33.44
C MET A 1 -0.19 -22.04 32.56
N PRO A 2 -0.52 -20.76 32.36
CA PRO A 2 -1.63 -20.39 31.50
C PRO A 2 -1.33 -20.72 30.03
N LEU A 3 -2.34 -21.11 29.26
CA LEU A 3 -2.22 -21.50 27.85
C LEU A 3 -1.62 -20.38 27.00
N VAL A 4 -1.98 -19.12 27.31
CA VAL A 4 -1.41 -17.94 26.65
C VAL A 4 0.12 -17.86 26.76
N ALA A 5 0.71 -18.39 27.84
CA ALA A 5 2.17 -18.39 28.01
C ALA A 5 2.88 -19.27 26.98
N LEU A 6 2.25 -20.34 26.50
CA LEU A 6 2.80 -21.19 25.43
C LEU A 6 2.92 -20.43 24.09
N VAL A 7 2.07 -19.42 23.89
CA VAL A 7 2.07 -18.58 22.68
C VAL A 7 3.01 -17.39 22.84
N LEU A 8 2.97 -16.71 23.99
CA LEU A 8 3.77 -15.51 24.24
C LEU A 8 5.26 -15.82 24.39
N THR A 9 5.63 -16.95 24.99
CA THR A 9 7.05 -17.29 25.24
C THR A 9 7.88 -17.33 23.95
N PRO A 10 7.46 -18.00 22.87
CA PRO A 10 8.15 -17.91 21.57
C PRO A 10 8.23 -16.48 21.01
N PHE A 11 7.19 -15.65 21.16
CA PHE A 11 7.23 -14.26 20.69
C PHE A 11 8.21 -13.40 21.49
N LEU A 12 8.25 -13.54 22.82
CA LEU A 12 9.21 -12.87 23.69
C LEU A 12 10.64 -13.32 23.37
N ALA A 13 10.86 -14.62 23.23
CA ALA A 13 12.15 -15.18 22.83
C ALA A 13 12.58 -14.69 21.42
N SER A 14 11.63 -14.52 20.50
CA SER A 14 11.87 -13.92 19.19
C SER A 14 12.35 -12.47 19.30
N ALA A 15 11.67 -11.65 20.11
CA ALA A 15 12.05 -10.25 20.32
C ALA A 15 13.46 -10.15 20.93
N LEU A 16 13.76 -11.00 21.91
CA LEU A 16 15.10 -11.11 22.49
C LEU A 16 16.15 -11.52 21.45
N ALA A 17 15.86 -12.50 20.60
CA ALA A 17 16.76 -12.92 19.52
C ALA A 17 16.98 -11.82 18.47
N ALA A 18 15.95 -11.00 18.19
CA ALA A 18 16.01 -9.93 17.20
C ALA A 18 16.93 -8.76 17.60
N VAL A 19 17.02 -8.46 18.90
CA VAL A 19 17.90 -7.38 19.42
C VAL A 19 19.35 -7.83 19.64
N MET A 20 19.67 -9.11 19.41
CA MET A 20 21.03 -9.61 19.59
C MET A 20 22.00 -9.18 18.49
N PRO A 21 23.30 -9.02 18.80
CA PRO A 21 24.33 -8.85 17.79
C PRO A 21 24.36 -10.02 16.81
N SER A 22 24.63 -9.75 15.53
CA SER A 22 24.63 -10.76 14.45
C SER A 22 25.55 -11.96 14.71
N GLY A 23 26.65 -11.76 15.45
CA GLY A 23 27.60 -12.82 15.83
C GLY A 23 27.17 -13.71 17.01
N ALA A 24 26.04 -13.43 17.67
CA ALA A 24 25.62 -14.13 18.89
C ALA A 24 24.98 -15.52 18.66
N ARG A 25 25.58 -16.34 17.78
CA ARG A 25 25.04 -17.66 17.34
C ARG A 25 24.64 -18.58 18.50
N ASN A 26 25.51 -18.75 19.51
CA ASN A 26 25.25 -19.65 20.64
C ASN A 26 24.11 -19.17 21.53
N ARG A 27 24.09 -17.87 21.83
CA ARG A 27 23.06 -17.27 22.69
C ARG A 27 21.69 -17.30 22.01
N GLY A 28 21.65 -16.98 20.71
CA GLY A 28 20.42 -17.06 19.91
C GLY A 28 19.85 -18.48 19.85
N ALA A 29 20.70 -19.49 19.63
CA ALA A 29 20.27 -20.89 19.66
C ALA A 29 19.86 -21.35 21.07
N GLY A 30 20.58 -20.92 22.11
CA GLY A 30 20.27 -21.26 23.50
C GLY A 30 18.89 -20.76 23.91
N ILE A 31 18.58 -19.49 23.64
CA ILE A 31 17.24 -18.92 23.91
C ILE A 31 16.16 -19.63 23.11
N ALA A 32 16.41 -19.87 21.82
CA ALA A 32 15.45 -20.58 20.99
C ALA A 32 15.19 -22.01 21.50
N GLY A 33 16.24 -22.70 21.94
CA GLY A 33 16.15 -24.06 22.46
C GLY A 33 15.43 -24.11 23.80
N LEU A 34 15.76 -23.20 24.72
CA LEU A 34 15.09 -23.09 26.02
C LEU A 34 13.61 -22.75 25.88
N ALA A 35 13.26 -21.82 24.98
CA ALA A 35 11.86 -21.48 24.72
C ALA A 35 11.10 -22.67 24.11
N ALA A 36 11.63 -23.29 23.04
CA ALA A 36 10.97 -24.40 22.36
C ALA A 36 10.83 -25.63 23.26
N LEU A 37 11.91 -26.05 23.93
CA LEU A 37 11.91 -27.22 24.82
C LEU A 37 11.10 -26.95 26.09
N GLY A 38 11.22 -25.78 26.69
CA GLY A 38 10.45 -25.39 27.87
C GLY A 38 8.94 -25.42 27.59
N CYS A 39 8.51 -24.82 26.47
CA CYS A 39 7.12 -24.89 26.04
C CYS A 39 6.67 -26.32 25.70
N ALA A 40 7.53 -27.14 25.06
CA ALA A 40 7.21 -28.54 24.77
C ALA A 40 6.99 -29.36 26.05
N ILE A 41 7.83 -29.17 27.08
CA ILE A 41 7.67 -29.83 28.39
C ILE A 41 6.37 -29.37 29.04
N VAL A 42 6.09 -28.07 29.06
CA VAL A 42 4.84 -27.54 29.64
C VAL A 42 3.60 -28.10 28.94
N ALA A 43 3.62 -28.21 27.61
CA ALA A 43 2.55 -28.82 26.83
C ALA A 43 2.43 -30.34 27.11
N ALA A 44 3.54 -31.06 27.22
CA ALA A 44 3.55 -32.47 27.56
C ALA A 44 2.94 -32.74 28.95
N LEU A 45 3.20 -31.87 29.93
CA LEU A 45 2.63 -31.96 31.27
C LEU A 45 1.10 -31.78 31.31
N GLN A 46 0.47 -31.24 30.25
CA GLN A 46 -0.99 -31.15 30.17
C GLN A 46 -1.66 -32.45 29.71
N PHE A 47 -0.89 -33.44 29.22
CA PHE A 47 -1.44 -34.66 28.65
C PHE A 47 -2.38 -35.44 29.57
N PRO A 48 -2.11 -35.63 30.88
CA PRO A 48 -3.00 -36.39 31.76
C PRO A 48 -4.42 -35.83 31.84
N ALA A 49 -4.58 -34.50 31.88
CA ALA A 49 -5.89 -33.84 31.90
C ALA A 49 -6.65 -34.09 30.59
N LEU A 50 -5.95 -33.97 29.45
CA LEU A 50 -6.53 -34.16 28.13
C LEU A 50 -6.90 -35.63 27.87
N ALA A 51 -6.07 -36.57 28.35
CA ALA A 51 -6.36 -38.00 28.29
C ALA A 51 -7.57 -38.39 29.16
N GLY A 52 -7.84 -37.61 30.22
CA GLY A 52 -9.06 -37.70 31.02
C GLY A 52 -10.31 -37.10 30.35
N GLY A 53 -10.18 -36.56 29.13
CA GLY A 53 -11.28 -35.93 28.39
C GLY A 53 -11.50 -34.45 28.68
N GLU A 54 -10.67 -33.83 29.52
CA GLU A 54 -10.79 -32.40 29.81
C GLU A 54 -10.39 -31.55 28.60
N VAL A 55 -11.07 -30.42 28.44
CA VAL A 55 -10.70 -29.37 27.48
C VAL A 55 -10.24 -28.15 28.26
N LEU A 56 -8.95 -27.81 28.17
CA LEU A 56 -8.39 -26.67 28.88
C LEU A 56 -8.74 -25.39 28.14
N GLN A 57 -9.33 -24.40 28.82
CA GLN A 57 -9.77 -23.14 28.22
C GLN A 57 -9.39 -21.92 29.06
N GLN A 58 -9.03 -20.83 28.39
CA GLN A 58 -8.77 -19.52 29.00
C GLN A 58 -9.22 -18.42 28.05
N THR A 59 -10.11 -17.54 28.49
CA THR A 59 -10.69 -16.50 27.63
C THR A 59 -10.42 -15.11 28.20
N TYR A 60 -9.95 -14.21 27.34
CA TYR A 60 -9.77 -12.80 27.63
C TYR A 60 -10.62 -11.96 26.67
N ARG A 61 -11.42 -11.04 27.21
CA ARG A 61 -12.24 -10.14 26.39
C ARG A 61 -11.36 -9.17 25.61
N TRP A 62 -11.53 -9.12 24.28
CA TRP A 62 -10.73 -8.22 23.43
C TRP A 62 -11.57 -7.15 22.75
N ILE A 63 -12.55 -7.54 21.92
CA ILE A 63 -13.49 -6.62 21.27
C ILE A 63 -14.92 -7.15 21.45
N PRO A 64 -15.53 -6.98 22.65
CA PRO A 64 -16.83 -7.56 22.96
C PRO A 64 -17.97 -7.09 22.04
N THR A 65 -17.89 -5.86 21.54
CA THR A 65 -18.89 -5.28 20.62
C THR A 65 -18.97 -6.00 19.27
N LEU A 66 -17.92 -6.74 18.90
CA LEU A 66 -17.86 -7.54 17.67
C LEU A 66 -17.95 -9.05 17.96
N GLY A 67 -18.16 -9.46 19.22
CA GLY A 67 -18.12 -10.87 19.62
C GLY A 67 -16.74 -11.52 19.42
N VAL A 68 -15.66 -10.74 19.56
CA VAL A 68 -14.28 -11.24 19.37
C VAL A 68 -13.56 -11.27 20.71
N ASP A 69 -13.36 -12.49 21.22
CA ASP A 69 -12.56 -12.74 22.40
C ASP A 69 -11.24 -13.43 22.05
N LEU A 70 -10.22 -13.22 22.90
CA LEU A 70 -8.99 -13.99 22.86
C LEU A 70 -9.17 -15.26 23.70
N SER A 71 -9.69 -16.28 23.03
CA SER A 71 -9.99 -17.59 23.58
C SER A 71 -8.83 -18.56 23.29
N TRP A 72 -8.21 -19.09 24.35
CA TRP A 72 -7.14 -20.08 24.27
C TRP A 72 -7.69 -21.43 24.70
N ARG A 73 -7.68 -22.39 23.80
CA ARG A 73 -8.35 -23.68 23.98
C ARG A 73 -7.42 -24.82 23.56
N MET A 74 -7.25 -25.80 24.44
CA MET A 74 -6.45 -27.00 24.19
C MET A 74 -7.31 -28.26 24.44
N ASP A 75 -7.67 -28.95 23.35
CA ASP A 75 -8.13 -30.35 23.35
C ASP A 75 -7.00 -31.28 22.89
N GLY A 76 -7.27 -32.58 22.80
CA GLY A 76 -6.30 -33.56 22.32
C GLY A 76 -5.74 -33.28 20.92
N LEU A 77 -6.56 -32.79 19.98
CA LEU A 77 -6.08 -32.40 18.64
C LEU A 77 -5.12 -31.20 18.72
N ALA A 78 -5.50 -30.15 19.46
CA ALA A 78 -4.64 -28.99 19.68
C ALA A 78 -3.33 -29.40 20.36
N TRP A 79 -3.40 -30.27 21.36
CA TRP A 79 -2.24 -30.77 22.08
C TRP A 79 -1.28 -31.53 21.18
N LEU A 80 -1.80 -32.44 20.33
CA LEU A 80 -0.98 -33.16 19.36
C LEU A 80 -0.22 -32.17 18.47
N PHE A 81 -0.93 -31.19 17.88
CA PHE A 81 -0.30 -30.20 17.03
C PHE A 81 0.66 -29.28 17.78
N CYS A 82 0.38 -28.93 19.04
CA CYS A 82 1.32 -28.20 19.90
C CYS A 82 2.60 -29.00 20.14
N MET A 83 2.50 -30.30 20.42
CA MET A 83 3.66 -31.19 20.57
C MET A 83 4.45 -31.34 19.27
N LEU A 84 3.78 -31.41 18.12
CA LEU A 84 4.46 -31.42 16.81
C LEU A 84 5.20 -30.11 16.56
N VAL A 85 4.57 -28.96 16.84
CA VAL A 85 5.17 -27.63 16.66
C VAL A 85 6.34 -27.43 17.64
N LEU A 86 6.14 -27.65 18.94
CA LEU A 86 7.14 -27.35 19.96
C LEU A 86 8.24 -28.42 20.04
N GLY A 87 7.85 -29.71 20.00
CA GLY A 87 8.78 -30.83 20.11
C GLY A 87 9.71 -30.95 18.89
N ILE A 88 9.14 -31.03 17.67
CA ILE A 88 9.97 -31.02 16.45
C ILE A 88 10.67 -29.67 16.30
N GLY A 89 10.04 -28.58 16.72
CA GLY A 89 10.67 -27.26 16.76
C GLY A 89 11.94 -27.23 17.59
N ALA A 90 11.94 -27.81 18.79
CA ALA A 90 13.12 -27.91 19.65
C ALA A 90 14.24 -28.73 19.00
N LEU A 91 13.89 -29.87 18.37
CA LEU A 91 14.84 -30.69 17.61
C LEU A 91 15.44 -29.93 16.41
N VAL A 92 14.61 -29.18 15.69
CA VAL A 92 15.07 -28.35 14.57
C VAL A 92 15.92 -27.18 15.03
N VAL A 93 15.69 -26.59 16.20
CA VAL A 93 16.55 -25.56 16.77
C VAL A 93 17.95 -26.13 17.06
N LEU A 94 18.02 -27.32 17.67
CA LEU A 94 19.29 -28.01 17.90
C LEU A 94 20.02 -28.29 16.58
N TYR A 95 19.31 -28.84 15.59
CA TYR A 95 19.85 -29.06 14.25
C TYR A 95 20.34 -27.76 13.59
N GLY A 96 19.52 -26.71 13.64
CA GLY A 96 19.79 -25.40 13.04
C GLY A 96 21.01 -24.72 13.63
N ARG A 97 21.29 -24.92 14.92
CA ARG A 97 22.52 -24.41 15.55
C ARG A 97 23.78 -24.96 14.87
N TYR A 98 23.80 -26.22 14.43
CA TYR A 98 24.97 -26.81 13.76
C TYR A 98 24.96 -26.55 12.26
N TYR A 99 23.78 -26.56 11.63
CA TYR A 99 23.62 -26.31 10.19
C TYR A 99 23.95 -24.88 9.74
N MET A 100 23.57 -23.85 10.53
CA MET A 100 23.77 -22.45 10.13
C MET A 100 25.24 -22.03 10.26
N SER A 101 25.76 -21.35 9.23
CA SER A 101 27.14 -20.82 9.21
C SER A 101 27.33 -19.75 10.28
N SER A 102 28.56 -19.63 10.82
CA SER A 102 28.95 -18.51 11.69
C SER A 102 28.98 -17.16 10.97
N SER A 103 29.10 -17.16 9.63
CA SER A 103 29.06 -15.95 8.81
C SER A 103 27.64 -15.41 8.57
N ASP A 104 26.62 -16.22 8.83
CA ASP A 104 25.22 -15.81 8.70
C ASP A 104 24.74 -15.08 9.96
N PRO A 105 23.77 -14.14 9.85
CA PRO A 105 23.14 -13.50 11.00
C PRO A 105 22.16 -14.47 11.71
N VAL A 106 22.71 -15.45 12.43
CA VAL A 106 21.95 -16.55 13.05
C VAL A 106 20.86 -16.09 14.04
N PRO A 107 21.05 -15.05 14.88
CA PRO A 107 19.97 -14.57 15.75
C PRO A 107 18.73 -14.09 14.98
N ARG A 108 18.90 -13.51 13.79
CA ARG A 108 17.77 -13.13 12.91
C ARG A 108 17.00 -14.36 12.43
N PHE A 109 17.70 -15.44 12.10
CA PHE A 109 17.07 -16.72 11.76
C PHE A 109 16.20 -17.23 12.92
N PHE A 110 16.77 -17.28 14.13
CA PHE A 110 16.02 -17.76 15.30
C PHE A 110 14.88 -16.82 15.71
N ALA A 111 15.01 -15.50 15.53
CA ALA A 111 13.91 -14.56 15.73
C ALA A 111 12.72 -14.91 14.82
N PHE A 112 12.93 -15.03 13.51
CA PHE A 112 11.85 -15.41 12.59
C PHE A 112 11.30 -16.82 12.86
N PHE A 113 12.16 -17.76 13.26
CA PHE A 113 11.76 -19.12 13.59
C PHE A 113 10.86 -19.17 14.83
N LEU A 114 11.22 -18.45 15.88
CA LEU A 114 10.46 -18.37 17.13
C LEU A 114 9.16 -17.59 16.96
N ALA A 115 9.16 -16.50 16.18
CA ALA A 115 7.93 -15.79 15.84
C ALA A 115 6.96 -16.68 15.04
N PHE A 116 7.48 -17.46 14.10
CA PHE A 116 6.69 -18.46 13.38
C PHE A 116 6.17 -19.56 14.32
N MET A 117 6.99 -20.03 15.27
CA MET A 117 6.57 -21.00 16.30
C MET A 117 5.44 -20.45 17.16
N GLY A 118 5.56 -19.21 17.68
CA GLY A 118 4.50 -18.55 18.44
C GLY A 118 3.22 -18.40 17.64
N ALA A 119 3.32 -18.02 16.36
CA ALA A 119 2.17 -17.94 15.47
C ALA A 119 1.51 -19.31 15.24
N MET A 120 2.31 -20.38 15.05
CA MET A 120 1.79 -21.74 14.90
C MET A 120 1.06 -22.24 16.15
N VAL A 121 1.66 -22.08 17.34
CA VAL A 121 0.98 -22.44 18.60
C VAL A 121 -0.27 -21.59 18.78
N GLY A 122 -0.21 -20.31 18.39
CA GLY A 122 -1.35 -19.40 18.38
C GLY A 122 -2.52 -19.92 17.55
N VAL A 123 -2.29 -20.36 16.31
CA VAL A 123 -3.34 -20.96 15.46
C VAL A 123 -3.95 -22.20 16.11
N VAL A 124 -3.09 -23.08 16.65
CA VAL A 124 -3.51 -24.38 17.18
C VAL A 124 -4.33 -24.24 18.46
N LEU A 125 -4.00 -23.26 19.30
CA LEU A 125 -4.68 -22.96 20.55
C LEU A 125 -5.82 -21.94 20.42
N SER A 126 -6.15 -21.46 19.22
CA SER A 126 -7.25 -20.52 19.04
C SER A 126 -8.60 -21.19 19.30
N GLY A 127 -9.30 -20.73 20.35
CA GLY A 127 -10.69 -21.04 20.66
C GLY A 127 -11.69 -20.11 19.95
N ASN A 128 -11.23 -19.08 19.25
CA ASN A 128 -12.04 -18.19 18.44
C ASN A 128 -11.59 -18.22 16.96
N LEU A 129 -12.52 -18.29 16.01
CA LEU A 129 -12.18 -18.42 14.59
C LEU A 129 -11.49 -17.18 14.00
N ILE A 130 -11.83 -15.98 14.46
CA ILE A 130 -11.18 -14.74 13.99
C ILE A 130 -9.74 -14.69 14.52
N GLN A 131 -9.54 -15.08 15.78
CA GLN A 131 -8.20 -15.25 16.36
C GLN A 131 -7.38 -16.31 15.60
N LEU A 132 -8.01 -17.41 15.19
CA LEU A 132 -7.37 -18.42 14.33
C LEU A 132 -6.86 -17.79 13.03
N VAL A 133 -7.67 -16.98 12.35
CA VAL A 133 -7.28 -16.29 11.10
C VAL A 133 -6.16 -15.27 11.34
N LEU A 134 -6.17 -14.54 12.46
CA LEU A 134 -5.09 -13.63 12.83
C LEU A 134 -3.75 -14.37 12.91
N PHE A 135 -3.68 -15.46 13.68
CA PHE A 135 -2.45 -16.25 13.78
C PHE A 135 -2.12 -16.98 12.48
N TRP A 136 -3.12 -17.35 11.68
CA TRP A 136 -2.94 -17.94 10.37
C TRP A 136 -2.15 -17.00 9.45
N GLU A 137 -2.51 -15.72 9.40
CA GLU A 137 -1.77 -14.73 8.62
C GLU A 137 -0.39 -14.43 9.20
N LEU A 138 -0.24 -14.41 10.52
CA LEU A 138 1.09 -14.30 11.14
C LEU A 138 2.01 -15.44 10.70
N THR A 139 1.51 -16.67 10.57
CA THR A 139 2.30 -17.78 10.02
C THR A 139 2.70 -17.53 8.55
N SER A 140 1.82 -16.93 7.74
CA SER A 140 2.13 -16.52 6.35
C SER A 140 3.28 -15.51 6.32
N LEU A 141 3.22 -14.48 7.16
CA LEU A 141 4.24 -13.43 7.24
C LEU A 141 5.60 -13.95 7.71
N PHE A 142 5.65 -14.73 8.80
CA PHE A 142 6.94 -15.25 9.27
C PHE A 142 7.50 -16.34 8.36
N SER A 143 6.66 -17.15 7.71
CA SER A 143 7.12 -18.09 6.68
C SER A 143 7.73 -17.38 5.47
N PHE A 144 7.14 -16.25 5.03
CA PHE A 144 7.70 -15.40 3.97
C PHE A 144 9.11 -14.92 4.33
N LEU A 145 9.32 -14.45 5.56
CA LEU A 145 10.62 -14.00 6.05
C LEU A 145 11.65 -15.15 6.14
N LEU A 146 11.21 -16.34 6.56
CA LEU A 146 12.06 -17.53 6.63
C LEU A 146 12.45 -18.07 5.24
N ILE A 147 11.51 -18.11 4.29
CA ILE A 147 11.78 -18.51 2.90
C ILE A 147 12.71 -17.49 2.24
N GLY A 148 12.49 -16.20 2.50
CA GLY A 148 13.29 -15.08 2.02
C GLY A 148 14.58 -14.82 2.79
N TYR A 149 15.02 -15.72 3.69
CA TYR A 149 16.16 -15.48 4.59
C TYR A 149 17.42 -15.01 3.84
N TRP A 150 17.82 -15.75 2.80
CA TRP A 150 18.89 -15.36 1.87
C TRP A 150 18.36 -14.42 0.79
N HIS A 151 17.83 -13.26 1.21
CA HIS A 151 17.19 -12.26 0.36
C HIS A 151 18.08 -11.72 -0.77
N HIS A 152 19.41 -11.88 -0.72
CA HIS A 152 20.30 -11.52 -1.83
C HIS A 152 20.09 -12.42 -3.07
N ARG A 153 19.65 -13.68 -2.88
CA ARG A 153 19.37 -14.61 -3.98
C ARG A 153 18.00 -14.34 -4.64
N ARG A 154 17.98 -14.33 -5.98
CA ARG A 154 16.77 -14.05 -6.77
C ARG A 154 15.70 -15.13 -6.62
N ASP A 155 16.11 -16.39 -6.54
CA ASP A 155 15.21 -17.54 -6.37
C ASP A 155 14.51 -17.52 -5.01
N ALA A 156 15.22 -17.23 -3.92
CA ALA A 156 14.65 -17.07 -2.58
C ALA A 156 13.58 -15.95 -2.54
N ARG A 157 13.87 -14.77 -3.10
CA ARG A 157 12.89 -13.66 -3.19
C ARG A 157 11.66 -14.01 -4.03
N ARG A 158 11.83 -14.77 -5.12
CA ARG A 158 10.71 -15.19 -5.98
C ARG A 158 9.86 -16.25 -5.29
N GLY A 159 10.49 -17.25 -4.67
CA GLY A 159 9.82 -18.29 -3.91
C GLY A 159 9.02 -17.71 -2.73
N ALA A 160 9.63 -16.81 -1.94
CA ALA A 160 8.97 -16.15 -0.83
C ALA A 160 7.74 -15.37 -1.27
N ARG A 161 7.86 -14.49 -2.29
CA ARG A 161 6.73 -13.70 -2.79
C ARG A 161 5.59 -14.58 -3.31
N MET A 162 5.90 -15.62 -4.06
CA MET A 162 4.89 -16.55 -4.57
C MET A 162 4.17 -17.28 -3.42
N ALA A 163 4.91 -17.79 -2.44
CA ALA A 163 4.32 -18.43 -1.27
C ALA A 163 3.39 -17.47 -0.51
N LEU A 164 3.82 -16.23 -0.27
CA LEU A 164 3.00 -15.21 0.40
C LEU A 164 1.76 -14.85 -0.41
N THR A 165 1.88 -14.65 -1.73
CA THR A 165 0.71 -14.31 -2.55
C THR A 165 -0.31 -15.44 -2.57
N VAL A 166 0.11 -16.69 -2.71
CA VAL A 166 -0.81 -17.84 -2.74
C VAL A 166 -1.44 -18.07 -1.37
N THR A 167 -0.64 -18.12 -0.31
CA THR A 167 -1.14 -18.42 1.04
C THR A 167 -1.87 -17.26 1.69
N GLY A 168 -1.48 -16.01 1.41
CA GLY A 168 -2.19 -14.81 1.87
C GLY A 168 -3.50 -14.57 1.12
N ALA A 169 -3.55 -14.82 -0.19
CA ALA A 169 -4.84 -14.79 -0.91
C ALA A 169 -5.80 -15.86 -0.38
N GLY A 170 -5.29 -17.07 -0.10
CA GLY A 170 -6.08 -18.12 0.53
C GLY A 170 -6.53 -17.78 1.94
N GLY A 171 -5.69 -17.15 2.76
CA GLY A 171 -6.07 -16.73 4.10
C GLY A 171 -7.07 -15.56 4.14
N LEU A 172 -7.09 -14.69 3.13
CA LEU A 172 -8.20 -13.74 2.93
C LEU A 172 -9.52 -14.44 2.56
N CYS A 173 -9.47 -15.50 1.74
CA CYS A 173 -10.66 -16.34 1.50
C CYS A 173 -11.10 -17.05 2.79
N LEU A 174 -10.16 -17.55 3.60
CA LEU A 174 -10.44 -18.14 4.90
C LEU A 174 -11.15 -17.14 5.83
N LEU A 175 -10.69 -15.89 5.88
CA LEU A 175 -11.35 -14.83 6.65
C LEU A 175 -12.80 -14.66 6.23
N ALA A 176 -13.07 -14.55 4.92
CA ALA A 176 -14.44 -14.44 4.40
C ALA A 176 -15.28 -15.68 4.75
N GLY A 177 -14.72 -16.88 4.66
CA GLY A 177 -15.38 -18.13 5.04
C GLY A 177 -15.70 -18.19 6.53
N VAL A 178 -14.77 -17.78 7.41
CA VAL A 178 -14.99 -17.70 8.86
C VAL A 178 -16.06 -16.68 9.22
N LEU A 179 -16.09 -15.53 8.55
CA LEU A 179 -17.12 -14.51 8.79
C LEU A 179 -18.53 -15.03 8.45
N LEU A 180 -18.66 -15.78 7.36
CA LEU A 180 -19.92 -16.44 6.99
C LEU A 180 -20.27 -17.57 7.97
N LEU A 181 -19.30 -18.43 8.31
CA LEU A 181 -19.50 -19.54 9.24
C LEU A 181 -19.99 -19.04 10.61
N GLY A 182 -19.35 -18.00 11.15
CA GLY A 182 -19.77 -17.41 12.43
C GLY A 182 -21.11 -16.69 12.36
N ARG A 183 -21.48 -16.13 11.20
CA ARG A 183 -22.84 -15.58 10.99
C ARG A 183 -23.90 -16.68 11.02
N ILE A 184 -23.62 -17.83 10.41
CA ILE A 184 -24.52 -18.98 10.38
C ILE A 184 -24.65 -19.58 11.79
N ALA A 185 -23.51 -19.85 12.46
CA ALA A 185 -23.50 -20.40 13.81
C ALA A 185 -23.93 -19.40 14.92
N GLY A 186 -24.03 -18.11 14.60
CA GLY A 186 -24.37 -17.06 15.57
C GLY A 186 -23.24 -16.66 16.54
N SER A 187 -22.04 -17.23 16.39
CA SER A 187 -20.86 -16.93 17.22
C SER A 187 -19.56 -17.27 16.49
N TYR A 188 -18.46 -16.62 16.90
CA TYR A 188 -17.10 -16.95 16.46
C TYR A 188 -16.34 -17.86 17.43
N GLU A 189 -16.92 -18.18 18.59
CA GLU A 189 -16.36 -19.13 19.54
C GLU A 189 -16.46 -20.56 19.00
N LEU A 190 -15.35 -21.28 19.07
CA LEU A 190 -15.17 -22.56 18.40
C LEU A 190 -16.11 -23.63 18.95
N ASP A 191 -16.39 -23.66 20.26
CA ASP A 191 -17.32 -24.65 20.83
C ASP A 191 -18.74 -24.49 20.31
N VAL A 192 -19.21 -23.25 20.12
CA VAL A 192 -20.52 -22.97 19.52
C VAL A 192 -20.55 -23.42 18.06
N VAL A 193 -19.47 -23.14 17.32
CA VAL A 193 -19.36 -23.54 15.91
C VAL A 193 -19.33 -25.06 15.77
N LEU A 194 -18.56 -25.75 16.61
CA LEU A 194 -18.46 -27.22 16.61
C LEU A 194 -19.81 -27.89 16.94
N ALA A 195 -20.61 -27.27 17.81
CA ALA A 195 -21.96 -27.74 18.13
C ALA A 195 -23.01 -27.42 17.05
N SER A 196 -22.70 -26.54 16.09
CA SER A 196 -23.64 -26.03 15.08
C SER A 196 -23.60 -26.79 13.74
N GLY A 197 -23.05 -28.01 13.70
CA GLY A 197 -22.83 -28.76 12.45
C GLY A 197 -24.09 -28.97 11.58
N ASP A 198 -25.22 -29.32 12.19
CA ASP A 198 -26.48 -29.52 11.46
C ASP A 198 -27.04 -28.22 10.89
N LEU A 199 -26.98 -27.15 11.69
CA LEU A 199 -27.40 -25.81 11.27
C LEU A 199 -26.54 -25.31 10.11
N VAL A 200 -25.22 -25.49 10.19
CA VAL A 200 -24.28 -25.05 9.15
C VAL A 200 -24.50 -25.80 7.85
N ARG A 201 -24.72 -27.12 7.89
CA ARG A 201 -24.92 -27.95 6.69
C ARG A 201 -26.27 -27.72 6.03
N ALA A 202 -27.29 -27.32 6.80
CA ALA A 202 -28.62 -27.00 6.29
C ALA A 202 -28.73 -25.58 5.69
N ASP A 203 -27.80 -24.67 5.99
CA ASP A 203 -27.88 -23.28 5.55
C ASP A 203 -27.59 -23.10 4.04
N PRO A 204 -28.34 -22.25 3.30
CA PRO A 204 -28.12 -22.00 1.87
C PRO A 204 -26.72 -21.46 1.52
N LEU A 205 -26.02 -20.81 2.46
CA LEU A 205 -24.67 -20.29 2.28
C LEU A 205 -23.57 -21.32 2.55
N TYR A 206 -23.93 -22.56 2.94
CA TYR A 206 -22.97 -23.65 3.16
C TYR A 206 -22.00 -23.85 1.99
N PRO A 207 -22.44 -23.96 0.71
CA PRO A 207 -21.51 -24.23 -0.40
C PRO A 207 -20.45 -23.13 -0.57
N LEU A 208 -20.86 -21.86 -0.44
CA LEU A 208 -19.93 -20.73 -0.53
C LEU A 208 -18.97 -20.70 0.65
N THR A 209 -19.49 -20.92 1.86
CA THR A 209 -18.71 -20.98 3.10
C THR A 209 -17.67 -22.10 3.01
N LEU A 210 -18.08 -23.29 2.61
CA LEU A 210 -17.21 -24.45 2.41
C LEU A 210 -16.10 -24.15 1.40
N VAL A 211 -16.42 -23.62 0.22
CA VAL A 211 -15.41 -23.31 -0.81
C VAL A 211 -14.39 -22.29 -0.30
N LEU A 212 -14.83 -21.23 0.40
CA LEU A 212 -13.94 -20.20 0.94
C LEU A 212 -12.98 -20.76 2.00
N LEU A 213 -13.49 -21.58 2.93
CA LEU A 213 -12.69 -22.26 3.95
C LEU A 213 -11.70 -23.24 3.30
N LEU A 214 -12.15 -24.04 2.32
CA LEU A 214 -11.31 -25.01 1.61
C LEU A 214 -10.23 -24.34 0.77
N VAL A 215 -10.50 -23.21 0.11
CA VAL A 215 -9.44 -22.44 -0.59
C VAL A 215 -8.36 -22.00 0.41
N GLY A 216 -8.76 -21.55 1.60
CA GLY A 216 -7.83 -21.29 2.70
C GLY A 216 -7.00 -22.52 3.07
N ALA A 217 -7.65 -23.64 3.37
CA ALA A 217 -6.98 -24.88 3.74
C ALA A 217 -6.03 -25.39 2.65
N PHE A 218 -6.51 -25.51 1.41
CA PHE A 218 -5.79 -26.06 0.26
C PHE A 218 -4.58 -25.24 -0.15
N THR A 219 -4.64 -23.91 -0.04
CA THR A 219 -3.48 -23.05 -0.32
C THR A 219 -2.36 -23.27 0.69
N LYS A 220 -2.65 -23.41 2.00
CA LYS A 220 -1.63 -23.71 3.02
C LYS A 220 -1.12 -25.14 2.99
N SER A 221 -1.98 -26.13 2.75
CA SER A 221 -1.57 -27.54 2.66
C SER A 221 -1.09 -27.96 1.28
N ALA A 222 -0.87 -26.99 0.37
CA ALA A 222 -0.33 -27.22 -0.97
C ALA A 222 -1.10 -28.27 -1.77
N GLN A 223 -2.43 -28.28 -1.67
CA GLN A 223 -3.30 -29.15 -2.47
C GLN A 223 -3.42 -28.64 -3.90
N PHE A 224 -3.87 -29.48 -4.81
CA PHE A 224 -4.22 -29.08 -6.17
C PHE A 224 -5.37 -28.06 -6.14
N PRO A 225 -5.30 -26.96 -6.92
CA PRO A 225 -4.26 -26.58 -7.89
C PRO A 225 -3.11 -25.72 -7.34
N PHE A 226 -3.03 -25.48 -6.03
CA PHE A 226 -2.11 -24.55 -5.37
C PHE A 226 -0.74 -25.13 -4.98
N HIS A 227 -0.47 -26.41 -5.25
CA HIS A 227 0.75 -27.11 -4.83
C HIS A 227 2.10 -26.51 -5.30
N PHE A 228 2.10 -25.69 -6.37
CA PHE A 228 3.31 -25.22 -7.05
C PHE A 228 4.20 -24.28 -6.23
N TRP A 229 3.70 -23.67 -5.15
CA TRP A 229 4.52 -22.77 -4.32
C TRP A 229 5.50 -23.53 -3.42
N LEU A 230 5.14 -24.73 -2.96
CA LEU A 230 5.90 -25.49 -1.97
C LEU A 230 7.30 -25.91 -2.48
N PRO A 231 7.47 -26.46 -3.70
CA PRO A 231 8.79 -26.80 -4.21
C PRO A 231 9.71 -25.58 -4.36
N ARG A 232 9.16 -24.38 -4.56
CA ARG A 232 9.93 -23.13 -4.66
C ARG A 232 10.26 -22.53 -3.30
N ALA A 233 9.52 -22.88 -2.25
CA ALA A 233 9.87 -22.56 -0.87
C ALA A 233 11.15 -23.29 -0.40
N MET A 234 11.59 -24.36 -1.10
CA MET A 234 12.84 -25.09 -0.82
C MET A 234 14.14 -24.29 -1.06
N ALA A 235 14.03 -23.01 -1.45
CA ALA A 235 15.13 -22.06 -1.40
C ALA A 235 15.52 -21.69 0.04
N ALA A 236 14.63 -21.93 1.02
CA ALA A 236 14.89 -21.70 2.43
C ALA A 236 16.03 -22.59 2.98
N PRO A 237 16.69 -22.17 4.08
CA PRO A 237 17.61 -23.02 4.83
C PRO A 237 16.94 -24.34 5.24
N THR A 238 17.68 -25.45 5.26
CA THR A 238 17.09 -26.77 5.56
C THR A 238 16.36 -26.88 6.89
N PRO A 239 16.83 -26.24 8.01
CA PRO A 239 16.06 -26.22 9.25
C PRO A 239 14.64 -25.65 9.05
N VAL A 240 14.49 -24.60 8.23
CA VAL A 240 13.17 -24.05 7.86
C VAL A 240 12.36 -25.11 7.13
N SER A 241 12.93 -25.76 6.12
CA SER A 241 12.21 -26.77 5.35
C SER A 241 11.77 -27.96 6.21
N ALA A 242 12.65 -28.44 7.09
CA ALA A 242 12.35 -29.51 8.03
C ALA A 242 11.19 -29.12 8.95
N TYR A 243 11.12 -27.88 9.41
CA TYR A 243 10.04 -27.43 10.29
C TYR A 243 8.73 -27.12 9.57
N LEU A 244 8.76 -26.23 8.57
CA LEU A 244 7.59 -25.74 7.84
C LEU A 244 6.89 -26.84 7.06
N HIS A 245 7.66 -27.73 6.44
CA HIS A 245 7.13 -28.71 5.50
C HIS A 245 6.95 -30.10 6.11
N SER A 246 7.47 -30.34 7.32
CA SER A 246 7.23 -31.60 8.01
C SER A 246 6.21 -31.47 9.11
N ALA A 247 6.29 -30.46 9.99
CA ALA A 247 5.53 -30.45 11.25
C ALA A 247 4.48 -29.34 11.36
N THR A 248 4.61 -28.25 10.60
CA THR A 248 3.90 -27.00 10.91
C THR A 248 3.08 -26.42 9.76
N MET A 249 3.65 -25.51 8.96
CA MET A 249 2.93 -24.67 7.99
C MET A 249 2.02 -25.46 7.06
N VAL A 250 2.54 -26.53 6.47
CA VAL A 250 1.78 -27.33 5.49
C VAL A 250 0.71 -28.20 6.14
N LYS A 251 0.82 -28.45 7.44
CA LYS A 251 -0.19 -29.17 8.22
C LYS A 251 -1.30 -28.25 8.70
N LEU A 252 -1.16 -26.92 8.64
CA LEU A 252 -2.23 -25.99 9.06
C LEU A 252 -3.53 -26.17 8.27
N GLY A 253 -3.44 -26.36 6.95
CA GLY A 253 -4.62 -26.63 6.13
C GLY A 253 -5.34 -27.90 6.57
N VAL A 254 -4.58 -28.95 6.84
CA VAL A 254 -5.10 -30.23 7.32
C VAL A 254 -5.63 -30.13 8.74
N PHE A 255 -4.96 -29.39 9.63
CA PHE A 255 -5.43 -29.09 10.98
C PHE A 255 -6.78 -28.40 10.95
N LEU A 256 -6.96 -27.38 10.10
CA LEU A 256 -8.23 -26.67 9.96
C LEU A 256 -9.33 -27.61 9.45
N MET A 257 -9.04 -28.45 8.46
CA MET A 257 -9.99 -29.44 7.95
C MET A 257 -10.37 -30.48 9.00
N ALA A 258 -9.41 -30.99 9.78
CA ALA A 258 -9.67 -31.91 10.88
C ALA A 258 -10.44 -31.24 12.02
N ARG A 259 -10.10 -29.98 12.33
CA ARG A 259 -10.75 -29.19 13.38
C ARG A 259 -12.21 -28.93 13.07
N LEU A 260 -12.53 -28.57 11.83
CA LEU A 260 -13.89 -28.27 11.39
C LEU A 260 -14.60 -29.50 10.79
N TRP A 261 -13.98 -30.69 10.87
CA TRP A 261 -14.55 -31.93 10.34
C TRP A 261 -15.94 -32.23 10.95
N PRO A 262 -16.18 -32.09 12.27
CA PRO A 262 -17.52 -32.30 12.85
C PRO A 262 -18.61 -31.39 12.28
N VAL A 263 -18.23 -30.23 11.73
CA VAL A 263 -19.16 -29.19 11.26
C VAL A 263 -19.38 -29.28 9.76
N LEU A 264 -18.32 -29.58 8.99
CA LEU A 264 -18.32 -29.43 7.54
C LEU A 264 -18.43 -30.75 6.77
N SER A 265 -18.12 -31.88 7.39
CA SER A 265 -18.13 -33.20 6.74
C SER A 265 -19.54 -33.83 6.68
N GLY A 266 -19.63 -35.00 6.05
CA GLY A 266 -20.89 -35.75 5.92
C GLY A 266 -21.77 -35.27 4.77
N THR A 267 -21.24 -34.44 3.86
CA THR A 267 -21.94 -34.00 2.64
C THR A 267 -21.21 -34.49 1.39
N ASP A 268 -21.94 -34.62 0.28
CA ASP A 268 -21.36 -34.96 -1.03
C ASP A 268 -20.37 -33.89 -1.51
N LEU A 269 -20.66 -32.61 -1.24
CA LEU A 269 -19.78 -31.51 -1.58
C LEU A 269 -18.43 -31.63 -0.87
N TRP A 270 -18.42 -31.97 0.42
CA TRP A 270 -17.19 -32.24 1.16
C TRP A 270 -16.42 -33.42 0.55
N PHE A 271 -17.11 -34.53 0.27
CA PHE A 271 -16.50 -35.73 -0.31
C PHE A 271 -15.78 -35.43 -1.63
N TRP A 272 -16.45 -34.77 -2.57
CA TRP A 272 -15.87 -34.50 -3.88
C TRP A 272 -14.81 -33.40 -3.87
N LEU A 273 -15.00 -32.34 -3.10
CA LEU A 273 -14.03 -31.25 -3.04
C LEU A 273 -12.77 -31.64 -2.27
N VAL A 274 -12.92 -32.24 -1.08
CA VAL A 274 -11.80 -32.61 -0.21
C VAL A 274 -11.17 -33.92 -0.66
N GLY A 275 -11.98 -34.97 -0.85
CA GLY A 275 -11.51 -36.27 -1.34
C GLY A 275 -10.91 -36.17 -2.74
N GLY A 276 -11.59 -35.48 -3.66
CA GLY A 276 -11.10 -35.28 -5.02
C GLY A 276 -9.80 -34.48 -5.09
N ALA A 277 -9.71 -33.35 -4.37
CA ALA A 277 -8.47 -32.57 -4.30
C ALA A 277 -7.33 -33.38 -3.66
N GLY A 278 -7.61 -34.13 -2.59
CA GLY A 278 -6.65 -35.02 -1.94
C GLY A 278 -6.12 -36.11 -2.87
N ALA A 279 -7.00 -36.81 -3.60
CA ALA A 279 -6.63 -37.86 -4.55
C ALA A 279 -5.77 -37.34 -5.71
N ILE A 280 -6.14 -36.21 -6.31
CA ILE A 280 -5.34 -35.58 -7.37
C ILE A 280 -3.96 -35.17 -6.83
N THR A 281 -3.93 -34.56 -5.65
CA THR A 281 -2.68 -34.11 -5.01
C THR A 281 -1.76 -35.28 -4.66
N LEU A 282 -2.34 -36.36 -4.13
CA LEU A 282 -1.65 -37.61 -3.78
C LEU A 282 -0.91 -38.19 -4.99
N LEU A 283 -1.63 -38.39 -6.10
CA LEU A 283 -1.09 -38.94 -7.34
C LEU A 283 -0.10 -38.00 -8.01
N LEU A 284 -0.47 -36.73 -8.19
CA LEU A 284 0.35 -35.75 -8.89
C LEU A 284 1.66 -35.49 -8.15
N GLY A 285 1.61 -35.34 -6.82
CA GLY A 285 2.79 -35.18 -5.97
C GLY A 285 3.72 -36.40 -6.06
N GLY A 286 3.16 -37.61 -5.93
CA GLY A 286 3.94 -38.85 -6.03
C GLY A 286 4.58 -39.03 -7.41
N TYR A 287 3.81 -38.76 -8.47
CA TYR A 287 4.29 -38.85 -9.84
C TYR A 287 5.45 -37.88 -10.11
N ILE A 288 5.30 -36.60 -9.75
CA ILE A 288 6.34 -35.58 -9.98
C ILE A 288 7.59 -35.84 -9.12
N ALA A 289 7.44 -36.34 -7.89
CA ALA A 289 8.55 -36.65 -6.98
C ALA A 289 9.55 -37.64 -7.60
N MET A 290 9.06 -38.66 -8.32
CA MET A 290 9.90 -39.69 -8.94
C MET A 290 10.89 -39.16 -9.96
N PHE A 291 10.67 -37.96 -10.53
CA PHE A 291 11.50 -37.34 -11.56
C PHE A 291 12.30 -36.14 -11.08
N GLN A 292 12.19 -35.73 -9.81
CA GLN A 292 12.98 -34.61 -9.27
C GLN A 292 14.47 -34.96 -9.20
N ARG A 293 15.36 -33.99 -9.49
CA ARG A 293 16.81 -34.17 -9.38
C ARG A 293 17.41 -33.60 -8.09
N ASP A 294 16.64 -32.76 -7.41
CA ASP A 294 17.06 -32.10 -6.18
C ASP A 294 16.44 -32.81 -4.98
N LEU A 295 17.24 -33.13 -3.95
CA LEU A 295 16.77 -33.86 -2.76
C LEU A 295 15.63 -33.13 -2.05
N LYS A 296 15.73 -31.81 -1.85
CA LYS A 296 14.67 -31.04 -1.18
C LYS A 296 13.42 -30.95 -2.05
N ALA A 297 13.57 -30.81 -3.38
CA ALA A 297 12.43 -30.81 -4.28
C ALA A 297 11.70 -32.16 -4.28
N LEU A 298 12.43 -33.29 -4.27
CA LEU A 298 11.85 -34.63 -4.13
C LEU A 298 11.06 -34.72 -2.82
N LEU A 299 11.66 -34.30 -1.71
CA LEU A 299 11.00 -34.30 -0.41
C LEU A 299 9.78 -33.36 -0.36
N ALA A 300 9.82 -32.22 -1.03
CA ALA A 300 8.69 -31.32 -1.16
C ALA A 300 7.50 -31.96 -1.89
N TYR A 301 7.74 -32.62 -3.02
CA TYR A 301 6.66 -33.32 -3.74
C TYR A 301 6.17 -34.57 -3.01
N SER A 302 7.05 -35.28 -2.29
CA SER A 302 6.61 -36.34 -1.38
C SER A 302 5.71 -35.78 -0.27
N THR A 303 6.03 -34.60 0.27
CA THR A 303 5.21 -33.91 1.28
C THR A 303 3.82 -33.57 0.72
N ILE A 304 3.76 -33.03 -0.51
CA ILE A 304 2.50 -32.78 -1.22
C ILE A 304 1.68 -34.08 -1.33
N SER A 305 2.33 -35.17 -1.74
CA SER A 305 1.70 -36.49 -1.88
C SER A 305 1.10 -36.98 -0.55
N HIS A 306 1.86 -36.94 0.55
CA HIS A 306 1.38 -37.37 1.87
C HIS A 306 0.30 -36.44 2.46
N LEU A 307 0.35 -35.13 2.20
CA LEU A 307 -0.74 -34.23 2.57
C LEU A 307 -2.00 -34.50 1.74
N GLY A 308 -1.83 -34.89 0.47
CA GLY A 308 -2.92 -35.39 -0.37
C GLY A 308 -3.56 -36.65 0.19
N LEU A 309 -2.76 -37.60 0.71
CA LEU A 309 -3.26 -38.79 1.42
C LEU A 309 -4.12 -38.39 2.63
N ILE A 310 -3.60 -37.50 3.49
CA ILE A 310 -4.35 -37.07 4.69
C ILE A 310 -5.63 -36.33 4.31
N THR A 311 -5.57 -35.48 3.28
CA THR A 311 -6.73 -34.74 2.78
C THR A 311 -7.77 -35.70 2.20
N LEU A 312 -7.34 -36.73 1.45
CA LEU A 312 -8.24 -37.77 0.94
C LEU A 312 -8.94 -38.50 2.09
N LEU A 313 -8.20 -38.95 3.12
CA LEU A 313 -8.78 -39.59 4.30
C LEU A 313 -9.83 -38.73 5.00
N LEU A 314 -9.55 -37.44 5.23
CA LEU A 314 -10.53 -36.51 5.80
C LEU A 314 -11.74 -36.29 4.90
N GLY A 315 -11.56 -36.42 3.57
CA GLY A 315 -12.61 -36.30 2.57
C GLY A 315 -13.54 -37.51 2.47
N MET A 316 -13.17 -38.68 2.99
CA MET A 316 -13.92 -39.93 2.82
C MET A 316 -15.20 -40.03 3.65
N ASN A 317 -15.54 -39.01 4.46
CA ASN A 317 -16.73 -39.00 5.35
C ASN A 317 -16.81 -40.21 6.33
N SER A 318 -15.69 -40.88 6.61
CA SER A 318 -15.60 -42.00 7.56
C SER A 318 -14.90 -41.54 8.86
N PRO A 319 -15.46 -41.83 10.05
CA PRO A 319 -14.78 -41.60 11.32
C PRO A 319 -13.45 -42.36 11.42
N LEU A 320 -13.37 -43.61 10.94
CA LEU A 320 -12.13 -44.39 10.92
C LEU A 320 -11.08 -43.76 10.00
N ALA A 321 -11.49 -43.24 8.84
CA ALA A 321 -10.61 -42.49 7.96
C ALA A 321 -10.09 -41.20 8.61
N ALA A 322 -10.91 -40.51 9.41
CA ALA A 322 -10.46 -39.36 10.19
C ALA A 322 -9.43 -39.74 11.27
N VAL A 323 -9.60 -40.88 11.97
CA VAL A 323 -8.58 -41.42 12.89
C VAL A 323 -7.29 -41.75 12.13
N ALA A 324 -7.39 -42.43 10.99
CA ALA A 324 -6.23 -42.74 10.13
C ALA A 324 -5.52 -41.48 9.63
N ALA A 325 -6.26 -40.41 9.33
CA ALA A 325 -5.72 -39.12 8.93
C ALA A 325 -4.87 -38.51 10.05
N VAL A 326 -5.41 -38.47 11.28
CA VAL A 326 -4.67 -37.98 12.47
C VAL A 326 -3.43 -38.82 12.71
N PHE A 327 -3.53 -40.14 12.61
CA PHE A 327 -2.36 -41.03 12.78
C PHE A 327 -1.30 -40.78 11.70
N HIS A 328 -1.70 -40.60 10.44
CA HIS A 328 -0.76 -40.31 9.36
C HIS A 328 -0.14 -38.91 9.50
N VAL A 329 -0.83 -37.91 10.07
CA VAL A 329 -0.25 -36.60 10.41
C VAL A 329 0.96 -36.77 11.35
N MET A 330 0.80 -37.61 12.39
CA MET A 330 1.85 -37.93 13.37
C MET A 330 3.04 -38.60 12.68
N ASN A 331 2.78 -39.71 11.98
CA ASN A 331 3.82 -40.48 11.31
C ASN A 331 4.56 -39.64 10.25
N HIS A 332 3.82 -38.91 9.43
CA HIS A 332 4.40 -38.03 8.43
C HIS A 332 5.29 -36.96 9.05
N ALA A 333 4.93 -36.40 10.22
CA ALA A 333 5.79 -35.42 10.87
C ALA A 333 7.15 -36.01 11.27
N THR A 334 7.18 -37.24 11.79
CA THR A 334 8.39 -37.87 12.33
C THR A 334 9.37 -38.24 11.22
N PHE A 335 8.94 -39.04 10.24
CA PHE A 335 9.84 -39.49 9.17
C PHE A 335 10.20 -38.36 8.19
N LYS A 336 9.34 -37.35 7.99
CA LYS A 336 9.66 -36.26 7.06
C LYS A 336 10.65 -35.27 7.65
N ALA A 337 10.52 -34.94 8.94
CA ALA A 337 11.47 -34.07 9.61
C ALA A 337 12.89 -34.70 9.62
N SER A 338 12.99 -36.00 9.89
CA SER A 338 14.26 -36.73 9.82
C SER A 338 14.84 -36.75 8.41
N LEU A 339 14.03 -36.98 7.38
CA LEU A 339 14.48 -36.95 5.97
C LEU A 339 14.97 -35.56 5.52
N PHE A 340 14.27 -34.48 5.87
CA PHE A 340 14.74 -33.13 5.55
C PHE A 340 16.05 -32.79 6.25
N MET A 341 16.20 -33.16 7.53
CA MET A 341 17.45 -32.96 8.26
C MET A 341 18.58 -33.83 7.69
N ALA A 342 18.32 -35.08 7.32
CA ALA A 342 19.30 -35.94 6.63
C ALA A 342 19.72 -35.38 5.26
N ALA A 343 18.77 -34.90 4.45
CA ALA A 343 19.08 -34.21 3.19
C ALA A 343 19.89 -32.93 3.42
N GLY A 344 19.66 -32.23 4.54
CA GLY A 344 20.44 -31.06 4.93
C GLY A 344 21.85 -31.39 5.39
N ILE A 345 22.04 -32.51 6.10
CA ILE A 345 23.36 -33.05 6.43
C ILE A 345 24.13 -33.35 5.14
N ILE A 346 23.51 -34.06 4.18
CA ILE A 346 24.13 -34.37 2.88
C ILE A 346 24.54 -33.09 2.15
N ASP A 347 23.64 -32.09 2.07
CA ASP A 347 23.92 -30.80 1.44
C ASP A 347 25.08 -30.05 2.14
N HIS A 348 25.13 -30.10 3.47
CA HIS A 348 26.17 -29.45 4.28
C HIS A 348 27.56 -30.08 4.08
N GLU A 349 27.63 -31.41 4.14
CA GLU A 349 28.88 -32.19 4.11
C GLU A 349 29.41 -32.43 2.69
N THR A 350 28.55 -32.47 1.67
CA THR A 350 28.97 -32.64 0.27
C THR A 350 29.02 -31.33 -0.51
N GLY A 351 28.29 -30.30 -0.07
CA GLY A 351 28.16 -29.03 -0.78
C GLY A 351 27.19 -29.05 -1.98
N THR A 352 26.47 -30.16 -2.20
CA THR A 352 25.44 -30.27 -3.25
C THR A 352 24.26 -31.11 -2.79
N ARG A 353 23.09 -30.86 -3.37
CA ARG A 353 21.84 -31.61 -3.14
C ARG A 353 21.28 -32.23 -4.42
N ASP A 354 22.09 -32.24 -5.48
CA ASP A 354 21.75 -32.79 -6.79
C ASP A 354 21.99 -34.31 -6.80
N ILE A 355 20.91 -35.08 -6.87
CA ILE A 355 20.91 -36.55 -6.90
C ILE A 355 21.76 -37.09 -8.06
N SER A 356 21.93 -36.33 -9.15
CA SER A 356 22.76 -36.79 -10.27
C SER A 356 24.26 -36.78 -9.99
N ARG A 357 24.70 -36.10 -8.92
CA ARG A 357 26.11 -35.99 -8.48
C ARG A 357 26.40 -36.71 -7.17
N LEU A 358 25.36 -37.21 -6.50
CA LEU A 358 25.47 -37.88 -5.21
C LEU A 358 25.40 -39.38 -5.47
N SER A 359 26.40 -40.14 -5.01
CA SER A 359 26.43 -41.60 -5.13
C SER A 359 27.39 -42.20 -4.10
N GLY A 360 27.08 -43.42 -3.63
CA GLY A 360 27.99 -44.18 -2.76
C GLY A 360 28.22 -43.59 -1.36
N LEU A 361 27.32 -42.74 -0.86
CA LEU A 361 27.47 -42.03 0.43
C LEU A 361 27.41 -42.93 1.67
N LEU A 362 26.97 -44.19 1.56
CA LEU A 362 26.86 -45.10 2.72
C LEU A 362 28.24 -45.42 3.34
N LYS A 363 29.31 -45.40 2.56
CA LYS A 363 30.68 -45.63 3.06
C LYS A 363 31.25 -44.44 3.85
N PRO A 364 31.23 -43.20 3.33
CA PRO A 364 31.73 -42.03 4.07
C PRO A 364 30.80 -41.57 5.20
N MET A 365 29.50 -41.86 5.12
CA MET A 365 28.50 -41.43 6.10
C MET A 365 27.56 -42.60 6.51
N PRO A 366 28.07 -43.65 7.17
CA PRO A 366 27.32 -44.87 7.45
C PRO A 366 26.13 -44.68 8.39
N ILE A 367 26.26 -43.80 9.40
CA ILE A 367 25.21 -43.55 10.39
C ILE A 367 24.13 -42.68 9.77
N THR A 368 24.51 -41.58 9.12
CA THR A 368 23.56 -40.72 8.41
C THR A 368 22.83 -41.51 7.32
N GLY A 369 23.53 -42.38 6.59
CA GLY A 369 22.95 -43.26 5.58
C GLY A 369 21.94 -44.25 6.15
N ALA A 370 22.28 -44.95 7.23
CA ALA A 370 21.36 -45.88 7.89
C ALA A 370 20.08 -45.18 8.38
N LEU A 371 20.21 -44.01 9.04
CA LEU A 371 19.07 -43.23 9.52
C LEU A 371 18.17 -42.77 8.37
N ALA A 372 18.76 -42.30 7.26
CA ALA A 372 18.03 -41.88 6.08
C ALA A 372 17.32 -43.04 5.38
N ILE A 373 17.94 -44.22 5.35
CA ILE A 373 17.32 -45.46 4.81
C ILE A 373 16.11 -45.85 5.64
N ILE A 374 16.22 -45.89 6.97
CA ILE A 374 15.11 -46.27 7.85
C ILE A 374 13.96 -45.24 7.74
N ALA A 375 14.28 -43.95 7.75
CA ALA A 375 13.27 -42.90 7.58
C ALA A 375 12.59 -42.98 6.20
N SER A 376 13.33 -43.30 5.13
CA SER A 376 12.79 -43.48 3.78
C SER A 376 11.96 -44.76 3.66
N ALA A 377 12.36 -45.85 4.34
CA ALA A 377 11.59 -47.09 4.41
C ALA A 377 10.25 -46.87 5.14
N SER A 378 10.24 -46.05 6.19
CA SER A 378 9.02 -45.60 6.85
C SER A 378 8.13 -44.81 5.89
N MET A 379 8.70 -43.83 5.18
CA MET A 379 7.99 -43.06 4.15
C MET A 379 7.40 -43.96 3.06
N ALA A 380 8.11 -45.00 2.63
CA ALA A 380 7.67 -45.98 1.64
C ALA A 380 6.52 -46.87 2.17
N GLY A 381 6.46 -47.10 3.48
CA GLY A 381 5.51 -48.02 4.11
C GLY A 381 6.02 -49.46 4.16
N VAL A 382 7.29 -49.65 4.54
CA VAL A 382 7.86 -50.98 4.77
C VAL A 382 7.35 -51.54 6.11
N PRO A 383 6.96 -52.83 6.20
CA PRO A 383 6.49 -53.44 7.45
C PRO A 383 7.41 -53.20 8.65
N LEU A 384 6.83 -53.18 9.86
CA LEU A 384 7.48 -52.88 11.15
C LEU A 384 7.91 -51.41 11.36
N LEU A 385 7.62 -50.52 10.42
CA LEU A 385 7.82 -49.07 10.57
C LEU A 385 6.48 -48.35 10.68
N ASN A 386 6.44 -47.23 11.39
CA ASN A 386 5.20 -46.50 11.64
C ASN A 386 4.43 -46.08 10.37
N GLY A 387 5.14 -45.77 9.28
CA GLY A 387 4.51 -45.41 8.01
C GLY A 387 3.72 -46.56 7.35
N PHE A 388 4.06 -47.83 7.61
CA PHE A 388 3.29 -48.98 7.15
C PHE A 388 1.91 -49.01 7.78
N LEU A 389 1.83 -48.91 9.11
CA LEU A 389 0.56 -48.97 9.85
C LEU A 389 -0.45 -47.93 9.36
N SER A 390 -0.02 -46.66 9.21
CA SER A 390 -0.92 -45.62 8.72
C SER A 390 -1.32 -45.76 7.25
N LYS A 391 -0.51 -46.42 6.41
CA LYS A 391 -0.85 -46.70 5.00
C LYS A 391 -1.75 -47.91 4.86
N GLU A 392 -1.57 -48.92 5.70
CA GLU A 392 -2.47 -50.08 5.75
C GLU A 392 -3.88 -49.64 6.19
N MET A 393 -3.98 -48.78 7.21
CA MET A 393 -5.27 -48.14 7.56
C MET A 393 -5.84 -47.35 6.39
N PHE A 394 -5.02 -46.60 5.65
CA PHE A 394 -5.47 -45.90 4.46
C PHE A 394 -6.02 -46.85 3.37
N PHE A 395 -5.35 -47.98 3.12
CA PHE A 395 -5.85 -48.97 2.17
C PHE A 395 -7.13 -49.63 2.67
N ALA A 396 -7.23 -49.97 3.95
CA ALA A 396 -8.45 -50.50 4.56
C ALA A 396 -9.64 -49.57 4.33
N GLU A 397 -9.51 -48.28 4.65
CA GLU A 397 -10.58 -47.31 4.46
C GLU A 397 -11.00 -47.17 2.99
N THR A 398 -10.06 -47.32 2.04
CA THR A 398 -10.42 -47.24 0.61
C THR A 398 -11.20 -48.46 0.12
N VAL A 399 -11.03 -49.61 0.77
CA VAL A 399 -11.68 -50.89 0.42
C VAL A 399 -13.07 -50.99 1.02
N PHE A 400 -13.24 -50.53 2.27
CA PHE A 400 -14.48 -50.64 3.03
C PHE A 400 -15.41 -49.43 2.89
N LEU A 401 -15.15 -48.55 1.90
CA LEU A 401 -16.02 -47.42 1.62
C LEU A 401 -17.17 -47.85 0.72
N ASP A 402 -18.38 -47.91 1.29
CA ASP A 402 -19.60 -48.21 0.54
C ASP A 402 -19.91 -47.07 -0.45
N GLY A 403 -20.14 -47.38 -1.73
CA GLY A 403 -20.37 -46.36 -2.74
C GLY A 403 -20.80 -46.87 -4.11
N SER A 404 -20.68 -46.00 -5.12
CA SER A 404 -20.85 -46.43 -6.52
C SER A 404 -19.81 -47.48 -6.89
N PRO A 405 -20.12 -48.47 -7.75
CA PRO A 405 -19.16 -49.49 -8.19
C PRO A 405 -17.83 -48.92 -8.74
N TRP A 406 -17.87 -47.70 -9.30
CA TRP A 406 -16.68 -46.99 -9.77
C TRP A 406 -15.77 -46.50 -8.63
N LEU A 407 -16.33 -46.13 -7.48
CA LEU A 407 -15.59 -45.70 -6.30
C LEU A 407 -15.00 -46.89 -5.55
N GLU A 408 -15.78 -47.96 -5.39
CA GLU A 408 -15.38 -49.20 -4.69
C GLU A 408 -14.13 -49.85 -5.32
N ILE A 409 -14.01 -49.79 -6.65
CA ILE A 409 -12.82 -50.32 -7.36
C ILE A 409 -11.79 -49.20 -7.59
N GLY A 410 -12.24 -48.00 -7.95
CA GLY A 410 -11.37 -46.90 -8.35
C GLY A 410 -10.47 -46.38 -7.23
N LEU A 411 -11.00 -46.22 -6.01
CA LEU A 411 -10.24 -45.68 -4.87
C LEU A 411 -9.13 -46.62 -4.41
N PRO A 412 -9.35 -47.94 -4.20
CA PRO A 412 -8.26 -48.88 -3.89
C PRO A 412 -7.17 -48.94 -4.95
N VAL A 413 -7.55 -48.93 -6.24
CA VAL A 413 -6.58 -48.92 -7.34
C VAL A 413 -5.74 -47.64 -7.33
N LEU A 414 -6.38 -46.49 -7.15
CA LEU A 414 -5.71 -45.20 -7.02
C LEU A 414 -4.76 -45.18 -5.82
N ALA A 415 -5.23 -45.65 -4.66
CA ALA A 415 -4.46 -45.74 -3.43
C ALA A 415 -3.22 -46.63 -3.63
N THR A 416 -3.39 -47.81 -4.23
CA THR A 416 -2.30 -48.76 -4.53
C THR A 416 -1.27 -48.13 -5.48
N LEU A 417 -1.74 -47.44 -6.53
CA LEU A 417 -0.86 -46.72 -7.47
C LEU A 417 -0.07 -45.60 -6.78
N ALA A 418 -0.73 -44.82 -5.91
CA ALA A 418 -0.08 -43.80 -5.11
C ALA A 418 0.96 -44.40 -4.14
N GLY A 419 0.64 -45.53 -3.54
CA GLY A 419 1.57 -46.34 -2.74
C GLY A 419 2.80 -46.74 -3.55
N ALA A 420 2.61 -47.24 -4.77
CA ALA A 420 3.69 -47.61 -5.68
C ALA A 420 4.58 -46.41 -6.06
N PHE A 421 3.99 -45.24 -6.33
CA PHE A 421 4.77 -44.01 -6.53
C PHE A 421 5.59 -43.63 -5.29
N SER A 422 4.99 -43.79 -4.10
CA SER A 422 5.67 -43.54 -2.83
C SER A 422 6.89 -44.41 -2.63
N VAL A 423 6.77 -45.70 -2.91
CA VAL A 423 7.90 -46.63 -2.88
C VAL A 423 8.94 -46.27 -3.94
N ALA A 424 8.52 -45.93 -5.16
CA ALA A 424 9.44 -45.62 -6.26
C ALA A 424 10.32 -44.38 -5.99
N TYR A 425 9.75 -43.27 -5.49
CA TYR A 425 10.57 -42.09 -5.16
C TYR A 425 11.39 -42.30 -3.87
N SER A 426 10.93 -43.13 -2.93
CA SER A 426 11.68 -43.46 -1.71
C SER A 426 12.89 -44.35 -2.02
N ALA A 427 12.70 -45.34 -2.89
CA ALA A 427 13.78 -46.16 -3.45
C ALA A 427 14.78 -45.29 -4.21
N ARG A 428 14.29 -44.31 -4.99
CA ARG A 428 15.17 -43.35 -5.67
C ARG A 428 16.03 -42.53 -4.70
N PHE A 429 15.42 -41.98 -3.64
CA PHE A 429 16.15 -41.24 -2.62
C PHE A 429 17.24 -42.10 -1.96
N VAL A 430 16.98 -43.39 -1.76
CA VAL A 430 17.93 -44.30 -1.10
C VAL A 430 19.01 -44.79 -2.05
N PHE A 431 18.63 -45.46 -3.14
CA PHE A 431 19.55 -46.19 -4.00
C PHE A 431 20.37 -45.28 -4.90
N ASP A 432 19.83 -44.15 -5.36
CA ASP A 432 20.60 -43.24 -6.22
C ASP A 432 21.62 -42.43 -5.38
N VAL A 433 21.39 -42.22 -4.08
CA VAL A 433 22.23 -41.36 -3.21
C VAL A 433 23.28 -42.15 -2.42
N PHE A 434 22.88 -43.27 -1.80
CA PHE A 434 23.72 -43.98 -0.84
C PHE A 434 24.48 -45.16 -1.45
N PHE A 435 23.96 -45.75 -2.52
CA PHE A 435 24.53 -46.91 -3.19
C PHE A 435 25.17 -46.51 -4.53
N GLY A 436 26.17 -47.25 -5.00
CA GLY A 436 26.91 -46.93 -6.23
C GLY A 436 28.39 -46.58 -5.99
N PRO A 437 29.10 -46.10 -7.03
CA PRO A 437 30.49 -45.65 -6.91
C PRO A 437 30.60 -44.41 -5.99
N ARG A 438 31.78 -44.19 -5.39
CA ARG A 438 32.02 -43.02 -4.53
C ARG A 438 32.03 -41.75 -5.38
N CYS A 439 31.35 -40.70 -4.91
CA CYS A 439 31.23 -39.43 -5.61
C CYS A 439 32.33 -38.41 -5.27
N ASP A 440 33.45 -38.81 -4.67
CA ASP A 440 34.47 -37.90 -4.08
C ASP A 440 34.98 -36.83 -5.06
N THR A 441 35.04 -37.12 -6.36
CA THR A 441 35.46 -36.19 -7.42
C THR A 441 34.33 -35.35 -8.03
N GLU A 442 33.07 -35.75 -7.81
CA GLU A 442 31.89 -35.13 -8.41
C GLU A 442 31.18 -34.15 -7.47
N VAL A 443 31.54 -34.12 -6.18
CA VAL A 443 30.97 -33.24 -5.17
C VAL A 443 31.94 -32.10 -4.78
N PRO A 444 31.44 -30.91 -4.42
CA PRO A 444 32.29 -29.79 -4.00
C PRO A 444 33.11 -30.02 -2.73
N LYS A 445 32.67 -30.89 -1.82
CA LYS A 445 33.34 -31.20 -0.56
C LYS A 445 33.43 -32.71 -0.36
N PRO A 446 34.55 -33.24 0.14
CA PRO A 446 34.67 -34.66 0.43
C PRO A 446 33.70 -35.06 1.56
N PRO A 447 32.84 -36.06 1.35
CA PRO A 447 31.81 -36.44 2.31
C PRO A 447 32.41 -37.03 3.58
N HIS A 448 31.89 -36.61 4.74
CA HIS A 448 32.18 -37.20 6.05
C HIS A 448 30.97 -37.09 7.00
N GLU A 449 30.92 -37.88 8.07
CA GLU A 449 29.86 -37.76 9.09
C GLU A 449 29.86 -36.36 9.73
N PRO A 450 28.68 -35.76 9.99
CA PRO A 450 28.58 -34.49 10.69
C PRO A 450 28.89 -34.65 12.18
N PRO A 451 29.07 -33.54 12.92
CA PRO A 451 29.17 -33.57 14.38
C PRO A 451 27.96 -34.27 15.02
N HIS A 452 28.20 -35.05 16.09
CA HIS A 452 27.19 -35.84 16.79
C HIS A 452 25.88 -35.08 17.07
N TRP A 453 25.99 -33.88 17.66
CA TRP A 453 24.81 -33.08 18.02
C TRP A 453 23.98 -32.56 16.84
N MET A 454 24.53 -32.57 15.62
CA MET A 454 23.77 -32.26 14.40
C MET A 454 22.87 -33.43 13.99
N ARG A 455 23.25 -34.68 14.26
CA ARG A 455 22.50 -35.88 13.89
C ARG A 455 21.55 -36.41 14.97
N VAL A 456 21.76 -36.06 16.25
CA VAL A 456 20.87 -36.44 17.38
C VAL A 456 19.37 -36.20 17.08
N PRO A 457 18.94 -35.06 16.51
CA PRO A 457 17.54 -34.86 16.09
C PRO A 457 17.01 -35.93 15.14
N VAL A 458 17.84 -36.41 14.20
CA VAL A 458 17.48 -37.44 13.23
C VAL A 458 17.40 -38.80 13.92
N GLU A 459 18.37 -39.12 14.78
CA GLU A 459 18.41 -40.36 15.58
C GLU A 459 17.14 -40.54 16.41
N LEU A 460 16.72 -39.49 17.14
CA LEU A 460 15.52 -39.52 17.98
C LEU A 460 14.23 -39.73 17.18
N LEU A 461 14.10 -39.07 16.02
CA LEU A 461 12.93 -39.23 15.16
C LEU A 461 12.87 -40.59 14.48
N VAL A 462 14.02 -41.14 14.07
CA VAL A 462 14.09 -42.50 13.49
C VAL A 462 13.80 -43.55 14.54
N LEU A 463 14.30 -43.38 15.77
CA LEU A 463 13.94 -44.23 16.90
C LEU A 463 12.43 -44.22 17.13
N LEU A 464 11.79 -43.04 17.06
CA LEU A 464 10.34 -42.93 17.18
C LEU A 464 9.60 -43.66 16.05
N CYS A 465 10.10 -43.63 14.81
CA CYS A 465 9.53 -44.40 13.70
C CYS A 465 9.58 -45.92 13.96
N LEU A 466 10.66 -46.42 14.57
CA LEU A 466 10.83 -47.83 14.93
C LEU A 466 9.92 -48.22 16.11
N VAL A 467 9.92 -47.42 17.19
CA VAL A 467 9.11 -47.69 18.39
C VAL A 467 7.63 -47.72 18.03
N VAL A 468 7.15 -46.75 17.25
CA VAL A 468 5.75 -46.71 16.82
C VAL A 468 5.43 -47.84 15.83
N GLY A 469 6.39 -48.27 15.01
CA GLY A 469 6.19 -49.39 14.08
C GLY A 469 6.17 -50.77 14.74
N ILE A 470 6.96 -50.98 15.79
CA ILE A 470 7.15 -52.28 16.47
C ILE A 470 6.19 -52.46 17.64
N VAL A 471 5.85 -51.40 18.39
CA VAL A 471 4.93 -51.47 19.53
C VAL A 471 3.88 -50.34 19.49
N PRO A 472 3.06 -50.25 18.44
CA PRO A 472 2.13 -49.13 18.23
C PRO A 472 1.09 -48.93 19.34
N ALA A 473 0.41 -49.98 19.80
CA ALA A 473 -0.66 -49.84 20.81
C ALA A 473 -0.16 -49.21 22.11
N TRP A 474 1.01 -49.63 22.59
CA TRP A 474 1.64 -49.10 23.80
C TRP A 474 2.30 -47.74 23.60
N SER A 475 2.87 -47.48 22.42
CA SER A 475 3.64 -46.24 22.18
C SER A 475 2.76 -45.06 21.82
N VAL A 476 1.77 -45.25 20.94
CA VAL A 476 0.98 -44.16 20.35
C VAL A 476 -0.53 -44.28 20.58
N GLY A 477 -1.04 -45.42 21.03
CA GLY A 477 -2.49 -45.66 21.16
C GLY A 477 -3.23 -44.59 21.97
N GLY A 478 -2.78 -44.31 23.20
CA GLY A 478 -3.40 -43.29 24.05
C GLY A 478 -3.30 -41.86 23.48
N PHE A 479 -2.16 -41.52 22.87
CA PHE A 479 -1.96 -40.21 22.23
C PHE A 479 -2.86 -40.04 21.01
N LEU A 480 -3.00 -41.08 20.19
CA LEU A 480 -3.87 -41.08 19.00
C LEU A 480 -5.34 -40.99 19.40
N ALA A 481 -5.80 -41.79 20.35
CA ALA A 481 -7.17 -41.77 20.84
C ALA A 481 -7.55 -40.36 21.33
N THR A 482 -6.72 -39.79 22.20
CA THR A 482 -6.92 -38.44 22.74
C THR A 482 -6.98 -37.39 21.62
N ALA A 483 -6.11 -37.50 20.61
CA ALA A 483 -6.06 -36.55 19.50
C ALA A 483 -7.20 -36.70 18.48
N ALA A 484 -7.68 -37.92 18.26
CA ALA A 484 -8.70 -38.22 17.26
C ALA A 484 -10.13 -38.01 17.78
N ALA A 485 -10.36 -38.19 19.09
CA ALA A 485 -11.68 -38.01 19.71
C ALA A 485 -12.37 -36.68 19.34
N PRO A 486 -11.73 -35.49 19.48
CA PRO A 486 -12.37 -34.22 19.11
C PRO A 486 -12.59 -34.05 17.59
N VAL A 487 -11.89 -34.81 16.73
CA VAL A 487 -12.07 -34.76 15.27
C VAL A 487 -13.34 -35.49 14.85
N VAL A 488 -13.66 -36.61 15.50
CA VAL A 488 -14.83 -37.44 15.18
C VAL A 488 -16.09 -37.09 15.98
N GLY A 489 -16.02 -36.06 16.84
CA GLY A 489 -17.16 -35.60 17.63
C GLY A 489 -17.28 -36.20 19.04
N GLY A 490 -16.23 -36.86 19.54
CA GLY A 490 -16.15 -37.39 20.91
C GLY A 490 -16.10 -38.91 20.95
N ASP A 491 -16.98 -39.58 20.20
CA ASP A 491 -17.09 -41.04 20.19
C ASP A 491 -16.12 -41.66 19.17
N LEU A 492 -15.08 -42.33 19.67
CA LEU A 492 -14.10 -43.00 18.84
C LEU A 492 -14.70 -44.30 18.26
N PRO A 493 -14.54 -44.55 16.95
CA PRO A 493 -14.88 -45.86 16.37
C PRO A 493 -13.93 -46.94 16.89
N ASP A 494 -14.34 -48.21 16.83
CA ASP A 494 -13.46 -49.33 17.14
C ASP A 494 -12.34 -49.46 16.09
N TYR A 495 -11.09 -49.28 16.50
CA TYR A 495 -9.92 -49.49 15.66
C TYR A 495 -8.83 -50.26 16.42
N SER A 496 -8.03 -51.04 15.69
CA SER A 496 -6.90 -51.78 16.25
C SER A 496 -5.59 -51.34 15.61
N LEU A 497 -4.62 -51.01 16.47
CA LEU A 497 -3.26 -50.72 16.06
C LEU A 497 -2.38 -51.99 16.12
N SER A 498 -2.89 -53.15 15.71
CA SER A 498 -2.05 -54.36 15.62
C SER A 498 -1.01 -54.21 14.51
N ILE A 499 0.15 -54.83 14.69
CA ILE A 499 1.22 -54.86 13.67
C ILE A 499 0.81 -55.76 12.49
N TRP A 500 -0.09 -56.70 12.77
CA TRP A 500 -0.52 -57.73 11.84
C TRP A 500 -2.01 -58.02 12.05
N HIS A 501 -2.81 -57.78 11.02
CA HIS A 501 -4.26 -58.02 11.01
C HIS A 501 -4.65 -59.29 10.22
N GLY A 502 -3.69 -60.18 9.93
CA GLY A 502 -3.89 -61.35 9.08
C GLY A 502 -3.69 -61.08 7.58
N PHE A 503 -3.81 -62.13 6.76
CA PHE A 503 -3.80 -61.97 5.30
C PHE A 503 -5.12 -61.36 4.83
N ASN A 504 -5.12 -60.04 4.61
CA ASN A 504 -6.28 -59.28 4.15
C ASN A 504 -5.96 -58.51 2.85
N LEU A 505 -6.99 -57.91 2.23
CA LEU A 505 -6.84 -57.16 0.99
C LEU A 505 -5.93 -55.91 1.13
N PRO A 506 -6.04 -55.09 2.20
CA PRO A 506 -5.10 -53.97 2.46
C PRO A 506 -3.63 -54.37 2.51
N LEU A 507 -3.32 -55.53 3.11
CA LEU A 507 -1.98 -56.10 3.15
C LEU A 507 -1.52 -56.53 1.75
N ALA A 508 -2.38 -57.20 0.99
CA ALA A 508 -2.08 -57.57 -0.40
C ALA A 508 -1.81 -56.32 -1.27
N MET A 509 -2.62 -55.26 -1.13
CA MET A 509 -2.39 -53.97 -1.79
C MET A 509 -1.04 -53.36 -1.40
N SER A 510 -0.64 -53.45 -0.13
CA SER A 510 0.67 -52.99 0.35
C SER A 510 1.83 -53.73 -0.33
N PHE A 511 1.75 -55.05 -0.45
CA PHE A 511 2.75 -55.84 -1.18
C PHE A 511 2.79 -55.54 -2.68
N VAL A 512 1.61 -55.36 -3.30
CA VAL A 512 1.52 -54.95 -4.71
C VAL A 512 2.12 -53.55 -4.91
N ALA A 513 1.87 -52.61 -4.01
CA ALA A 513 2.46 -51.27 -4.05
C ALA A 513 3.99 -51.32 -3.88
N LEU A 514 4.51 -52.16 -2.96
CA LEU A 514 5.96 -52.37 -2.78
C LEU A 514 6.61 -52.97 -4.03
N ALA A 515 6.05 -54.05 -4.58
CA ALA A 515 6.56 -54.71 -5.78
C ALA A 515 6.45 -53.79 -7.03
N GLY A 516 5.30 -53.15 -7.20
CA GLY A 516 5.04 -52.21 -8.30
C GLY A 516 5.95 -51.00 -8.24
N GLY A 517 6.15 -50.41 -7.06
CA GLY A 517 7.08 -49.28 -6.87
C GLY A 517 8.54 -49.66 -7.12
N ALA A 518 8.97 -50.85 -6.69
CA ALA A 518 10.30 -51.38 -6.99
C ALA A 518 10.50 -51.59 -8.50
N ALA A 519 9.51 -52.18 -9.19
CA ALA A 519 9.53 -52.36 -10.64
C ALA A 519 9.61 -51.01 -11.38
N ILE A 520 8.78 -50.04 -10.98
CA ILE A 520 8.79 -48.68 -11.53
C ILE A 520 10.17 -48.03 -11.34
N TYR A 521 10.78 -48.15 -10.16
CA TYR A 521 12.12 -47.64 -9.90
C TYR A 521 13.18 -48.28 -10.81
N LEU A 522 13.20 -49.61 -10.92
CA LEU A 522 14.17 -50.34 -11.76
C LEU A 522 14.04 -49.99 -13.24
N MET A 523 12.80 -49.90 -13.75
CA MET A 523 12.53 -49.47 -15.12
C MET A 523 13.02 -48.04 -15.39
N GLN A 524 12.78 -47.12 -14.44
CA GLN A 524 13.26 -45.75 -14.53
C GLN A 524 14.79 -45.65 -14.44
N ARG A 525 15.42 -46.42 -13.55
CA ARG A 525 16.88 -46.46 -13.43
C ARG A 525 17.53 -46.89 -14.74
N ARG A 526 17.00 -47.94 -15.38
CA ARG A 526 17.46 -48.41 -16.71
C ARG A 526 17.31 -47.32 -17.78
N ARG A 527 16.15 -46.64 -17.83
CA ARG A 527 15.92 -45.54 -18.79
C ARG A 527 16.79 -44.30 -18.54
N ARG A 528 17.10 -43.98 -17.28
CA ARG A 528 18.02 -42.89 -16.92
C ARG A 528 19.45 -43.21 -17.35
N ALA A 529 19.91 -44.44 -17.16
CA ALA A 529 21.22 -44.90 -17.64
C ALA A 529 21.35 -44.80 -19.18
N LEU A 530 20.23 -44.98 -19.90
CA LEU A 530 20.15 -44.80 -21.36
C LEU A 530 19.94 -43.32 -21.80
N GLY A 531 19.99 -42.36 -20.89
CA GLY A 531 19.85 -40.92 -21.19
C GLY A 531 18.41 -40.43 -21.46
N GLY A 532 17.39 -41.29 -21.34
CA GLY A 532 16.04 -41.01 -21.84
C GLY A 532 15.09 -40.21 -20.93
N LEU A 533 15.49 -39.87 -19.70
CA LEU A 533 14.61 -39.25 -18.68
C LEU A 533 15.19 -37.94 -18.12
N THR A 534 15.19 -36.88 -18.93
CA THR A 534 15.66 -35.54 -18.53
C THR A 534 14.59 -34.66 -17.89
N HIS A 535 13.31 -34.90 -18.19
CA HIS A 535 12.17 -34.14 -17.69
C HIS A 535 11.03 -35.05 -17.23
N THR A 536 10.08 -34.51 -16.45
CA THR A 536 8.82 -35.18 -16.08
C THR A 536 7.96 -35.44 -17.33
N PRO A 537 7.71 -36.69 -17.72
CA PRO A 537 6.91 -37.00 -18.90
C PRO A 537 5.46 -36.50 -18.76
N GLY A 538 4.86 -36.02 -19.85
CA GLY A 538 3.45 -35.59 -19.92
C GLY A 538 3.12 -34.22 -19.31
N LEU A 539 3.87 -33.74 -18.31
CA LEU A 539 3.58 -32.51 -17.58
C LEU A 539 4.35 -31.27 -18.08
N ARG A 540 5.12 -31.37 -19.17
CA ARG A 540 5.93 -30.26 -19.71
C ARG A 540 5.10 -29.02 -20.08
N ARG A 541 3.85 -29.20 -20.49
CA ARG A 541 2.95 -28.11 -20.92
C ARG A 541 2.20 -27.45 -19.76
N PHE A 542 2.07 -28.13 -18.62
CA PHE A 542 1.29 -27.70 -17.46
C PHE A 542 2.21 -27.40 -16.28
N ASP A 543 2.78 -26.18 -16.27
CA ASP A 543 3.66 -25.70 -15.19
C ASP A 543 2.91 -24.63 -14.38
N GLY A 544 2.49 -24.99 -13.16
CA GLY A 544 1.73 -24.11 -12.26
C GLY A 544 2.43 -22.78 -11.97
N GLN A 545 3.78 -22.78 -11.92
CA GLN A 545 4.54 -21.55 -11.74
C GLN A 545 4.38 -20.60 -12.94
N ARG A 546 4.47 -21.13 -14.17
CA ARG A 546 4.31 -20.30 -15.38
C ARG A 546 2.91 -19.72 -15.46
N ILE A 547 1.89 -20.50 -15.09
CA ILE A 547 0.50 -20.03 -15.05
C ILE A 547 0.37 -18.88 -14.05
N PHE A 548 0.89 -19.03 -12.84
CA PHE A 548 0.88 -17.98 -11.81
C PHE A 548 1.57 -16.69 -12.29
N GLU A 549 2.75 -16.81 -12.88
CA GLU A 549 3.53 -15.65 -13.33
C GLU A 549 2.88 -14.93 -14.52
N ASN A 550 2.30 -15.69 -15.46
CA ASN A 550 1.54 -15.13 -16.56
C ASN A 550 0.29 -14.40 -16.07
N LEU A 551 -0.41 -14.95 -15.07
CA LEU A 551 -1.56 -14.29 -14.45
C LEU A 551 -1.15 -12.97 -13.78
N LEU A 552 -0.07 -12.98 -12.98
CA LEU A 552 0.42 -11.78 -12.31
C LEU A 552 0.89 -10.69 -13.31
N ALA A 553 1.52 -11.10 -14.42
CA ALA A 553 1.91 -10.20 -15.49
C ALA A 553 0.69 -9.56 -16.18
N ARG A 554 -0.37 -10.34 -16.45
CA ARG A 554 -1.63 -9.85 -17.02
C ARG A 554 -2.33 -8.87 -16.08
N LEU A 555 -2.44 -9.18 -14.78
CA LEU A 555 -3.01 -8.28 -13.78
C LEU A 555 -2.23 -6.95 -13.70
N SER A 556 -0.90 -7.03 -13.73
CA SER A 556 -0.04 -5.83 -13.73
C SER A 556 -0.28 -4.98 -14.97
N GLU A 557 -0.42 -5.60 -16.15
CA GLU A 557 -0.70 -4.86 -17.39
C GLU A 557 -2.10 -4.26 -17.40
N LEU A 558 -3.11 -4.98 -16.90
CA LEU A 558 -4.45 -4.45 -16.68
C LEU A 558 -4.42 -3.22 -15.76
N GLY A 559 -3.66 -3.27 -14.66
CA GLY A 559 -3.46 -2.12 -13.76
C GLY A 559 -2.82 -0.92 -14.47
N ARG A 560 -1.79 -1.16 -15.30
CA ARG A 560 -1.15 -0.09 -16.10
C ARG A 560 -2.08 0.49 -17.16
N ARG A 561 -2.92 -0.34 -17.78
CA ARG A 561 -3.94 0.11 -18.76
C ARG A 561 -5.04 0.91 -18.07
N GLY A 562 -5.57 0.40 -16.96
CA GLY A 562 -6.56 1.09 -16.13
C GLY A 562 -6.06 2.47 -15.69
N ARG A 563 -4.82 2.56 -15.17
CA ARG A 563 -4.22 3.85 -14.81
C ARG A 563 -4.07 4.80 -16.00
N ARG A 564 -3.74 4.29 -17.20
CA ARG A 564 -3.63 5.10 -18.42
C ARG A 564 -4.99 5.62 -18.91
N VAL A 565 -6.08 4.89 -18.65
CA VAL A 565 -7.44 5.28 -19.03
C VAL A 565 -8.07 6.21 -18.00
N LEU A 566 -7.93 5.88 -16.71
CA LEU A 566 -8.60 6.58 -15.61
C LEU A 566 -7.82 7.80 -15.09
N SER A 567 -6.51 7.90 -15.35
CA SER A 567 -5.70 9.05 -14.93
C SER A 567 -5.19 9.85 -16.11
N THR A 568 -5.03 11.16 -15.90
CA THR A 568 -4.47 12.08 -16.87
C THR A 568 -3.65 13.13 -16.15
N ASN A 569 -2.48 13.48 -16.70
CA ASN A 569 -1.65 14.58 -16.20
C ASN A 569 -2.07 15.94 -16.78
N ARG A 570 -3.10 15.97 -17.64
CA ARG A 570 -3.57 17.19 -18.30
C ARG A 570 -4.66 17.83 -17.45
N LEU A 571 -4.50 19.11 -17.12
CA LEU A 571 -5.47 19.87 -16.34
C LEU A 571 -6.85 19.96 -17.03
N GLN A 572 -6.90 20.11 -18.35
CA GLN A 572 -8.17 20.29 -19.07
C GLN A 572 -9.15 19.09 -18.90
N PRO A 573 -8.74 17.82 -19.12
CA PRO A 573 -9.60 16.67 -18.79
C PRO A 573 -9.98 16.56 -17.31
N GLN A 574 -9.09 16.94 -16.39
CA GLN A 574 -9.40 16.93 -14.94
C GLN A 574 -10.50 17.95 -14.63
N LEU A 575 -10.37 19.19 -15.14
CA LEU A 575 -11.38 20.24 -15.00
C LEU A 575 -12.69 19.87 -15.70
N LEU A 576 -12.62 19.26 -16.89
CA LEU A 576 -13.80 18.75 -17.60
C LEU A 576 -14.57 17.76 -16.72
N LEU A 577 -13.88 16.77 -16.14
CA LEU A 577 -14.50 15.78 -15.27
C LEU A 577 -15.09 16.43 -14.02
N LEU A 578 -14.36 17.35 -13.39
CA LEU A 578 -14.81 18.09 -12.21
C LEU A 578 -16.12 18.85 -12.48
N VAL A 579 -16.14 19.67 -13.55
CA VAL A 579 -17.32 20.46 -13.93
C VAL A 579 -18.46 19.54 -14.36
N LEU A 580 -18.17 18.48 -15.11
CA LEU A 580 -19.18 17.51 -15.52
C LEU A 580 -19.85 16.83 -14.31
N VAL A 581 -19.07 16.38 -13.34
CA VAL A 581 -19.60 15.78 -12.10
C VAL A 581 -20.41 16.79 -11.31
N ALA A 582 -19.96 18.05 -11.22
CA ALA A 582 -20.70 19.11 -10.55
C ALA A 582 -22.04 19.41 -11.23
N VAL A 583 -22.06 19.50 -12.57
CA VAL A 583 -23.29 19.71 -13.35
C VAL A 583 -24.24 18.53 -13.23
N LEU A 584 -23.73 17.30 -13.31
CA LEU A 584 -24.54 16.09 -13.14
C LEU A 584 -25.11 15.98 -11.72
N GLY A 585 -24.33 16.30 -10.70
CA GLY A 585 -24.78 16.32 -9.30
C GLY A 585 -25.85 17.37 -9.05
N ALA A 586 -25.63 18.61 -9.53
CA ALA A 586 -26.62 19.68 -9.44
C ALA A 586 -27.91 19.34 -10.22
N GLY A 587 -27.76 18.78 -11.42
CA GLY A 587 -28.88 18.30 -12.23
C GLY A 587 -29.67 17.17 -11.55
N ALA A 588 -28.98 16.19 -10.96
CA ALA A 588 -29.61 15.14 -10.18
C ALA A 588 -30.36 15.69 -8.95
N SER A 589 -29.79 16.68 -8.26
CA SER A 589 -30.45 17.34 -7.13
C SER A 589 -31.74 18.06 -7.56
N LEU A 590 -31.72 18.79 -8.68
CA LEU A 590 -32.90 19.47 -9.22
C LEU A 590 -33.95 18.47 -9.75
N TRP A 591 -33.51 17.32 -10.26
CA TRP A 591 -34.41 16.27 -10.72
C TRP A 591 -35.12 15.56 -9.55
N LEU A 592 -34.41 15.32 -8.45
CA LEU A 592 -34.97 14.70 -7.24
C LEU A 592 -35.83 15.66 -6.43
N ALA A 593 -35.49 16.95 -6.42
CA ALA A 593 -36.23 18.00 -5.73
C ALA A 593 -36.46 19.20 -6.67
N PRO A 594 -37.53 19.16 -7.50
CA PRO A 594 -37.86 20.25 -8.39
C PRO A 594 -38.02 21.57 -7.62
N ALA A 595 -37.33 22.60 -8.07
CA ALA A 595 -37.41 23.92 -7.45
C ALA A 595 -38.53 24.75 -8.11
N ASP A 596 -39.53 25.15 -7.32
CA ASP A 596 -40.54 26.12 -7.74
C ASP A 596 -40.01 27.56 -7.69
N THR A 597 -40.61 28.43 -8.51
CA THR A 597 -40.35 29.88 -8.51
C THR A 597 -40.82 30.49 -7.19
N GLY A 598 -39.99 31.32 -6.55
CA GLY A 598 -40.37 32.00 -5.33
C GLY A 598 -41.38 33.14 -5.55
N SER A 599 -42.02 33.58 -4.46
CA SER A 599 -43.10 34.57 -4.44
C SER A 599 -42.64 36.02 -4.17
N ARG A 600 -41.34 36.27 -4.02
CA ARG A 600 -40.81 37.61 -3.74
C ARG A 600 -41.03 38.55 -4.92
N GLU A 601 -41.49 39.76 -4.63
CA GLU A 601 -41.66 40.81 -5.62
C GLU A 601 -40.32 41.13 -6.32
N ARG A 602 -40.37 41.30 -7.64
CA ARG A 602 -39.20 41.50 -8.48
C ARG A 602 -38.91 43.00 -8.60
N LEU A 603 -37.62 43.35 -8.68
CA LEU A 603 -37.21 44.72 -8.97
C LEU A 603 -37.69 45.14 -10.37
N PRO A 604 -38.05 46.42 -10.57
CA PRO A 604 -38.43 46.93 -11.87
C PRO A 604 -37.28 46.79 -12.87
N PHE A 605 -37.62 46.46 -14.11
CA PHE A 605 -36.64 46.31 -15.17
C PHE A 605 -35.97 47.66 -15.51
N SER A 606 -34.63 47.69 -15.51
CA SER A 606 -33.84 48.85 -15.89
C SER A 606 -33.09 48.58 -17.21
N PRO A 607 -33.42 49.29 -18.31
CA PRO A 607 -32.69 49.17 -19.56
C PRO A 607 -31.19 49.51 -19.43
N MET A 608 -30.86 50.49 -18.59
CA MET A 608 -29.48 50.91 -18.35
C MET A 608 -28.67 49.79 -17.68
N PHE A 609 -29.25 49.13 -16.67
CA PHE A 609 -28.61 48.02 -15.98
C PHE A 609 -28.40 46.80 -16.90
N LEU A 610 -29.39 46.49 -17.75
CA LEU A 610 -29.25 45.46 -18.77
C LEU A 610 -28.08 45.78 -19.71
N MET A 611 -27.98 47.03 -20.19
CA MET A 611 -26.91 47.44 -21.11
C MET A 611 -25.52 47.27 -20.46
N THR A 612 -25.36 47.62 -19.18
CA THR A 612 -24.11 47.41 -18.43
C THR A 612 -23.73 45.93 -18.40
N TRP A 613 -24.67 45.03 -18.13
CA TRP A 613 -24.41 43.59 -18.11
C TRP A 613 -24.19 42.99 -19.50
N VAL A 614 -24.85 43.50 -20.56
CA VAL A 614 -24.54 43.10 -21.95
C VAL A 614 -23.08 43.44 -22.28
N ILE A 615 -22.60 44.62 -21.87
CA ILE A 615 -21.19 45.00 -22.03
C ILE A 615 -20.28 44.04 -21.24
N GLY A 616 -20.63 43.73 -19.97
CA GLY A 616 -19.83 42.82 -19.15
C GLY A 616 -19.75 41.40 -19.71
N CYS A 617 -20.89 40.85 -20.14
CA CYS A 617 -20.99 39.52 -20.75
C CYS A 617 -20.22 39.44 -22.07
N THR A 618 -20.31 40.47 -22.93
CA THR A 618 -19.56 40.52 -24.18
C THR A 618 -18.05 40.60 -23.91
N CYS A 619 -17.63 41.41 -22.94
CA CYS A 619 -16.26 41.46 -22.45
C CYS A 619 -15.76 40.09 -21.95
N ALA A 620 -16.53 39.40 -21.10
CA ALA A 620 -16.14 38.09 -20.56
C ALA A 620 -16.02 37.00 -21.64
N VAL A 621 -16.98 36.92 -22.56
CA VAL A 621 -16.95 35.96 -23.68
C VAL A 621 -15.80 36.27 -24.63
N ALA A 622 -15.58 37.55 -24.95
CA ALA A 622 -14.47 37.97 -25.80
C ALA A 622 -13.12 37.71 -25.11
N ALA A 623 -13.01 37.91 -23.80
CA ALA A 623 -11.80 37.59 -23.03
C ALA A 623 -11.46 36.09 -23.14
N ALA A 624 -12.44 35.20 -22.96
CA ALA A 624 -12.27 33.76 -23.10
C ALA A 624 -11.88 33.36 -24.54
N TRP A 625 -12.47 34.01 -25.54
CA TRP A 625 -12.16 33.77 -26.95
C TRP A 625 -10.73 34.18 -27.32
N GLN A 626 -10.29 35.34 -26.83
CA GLN A 626 -8.97 35.92 -27.13
C GLN A 626 -7.82 35.31 -26.34
N ALA A 627 -8.09 34.65 -25.20
CA ALA A 627 -7.09 34.12 -24.27
C ALA A 627 -6.00 33.23 -24.90
N LYS A 628 -6.31 32.51 -25.99
CA LYS A 628 -5.36 31.58 -26.63
C LYS A 628 -4.22 32.30 -27.35
N PHE A 629 -4.52 33.38 -28.07
CA PHE A 629 -3.59 34.04 -29.00
C PHE A 629 -3.35 35.51 -28.68
N HIS A 630 -4.35 36.23 -28.16
CA HIS A 630 -4.28 37.67 -27.87
C HIS A 630 -4.44 37.90 -26.36
N ARG A 631 -3.45 37.47 -25.58
CA ARG A 631 -3.50 37.52 -24.10
C ARG A 631 -3.64 38.93 -23.52
N LEU A 632 -3.01 39.93 -24.15
CA LEU A 632 -3.16 41.33 -23.73
C LEU A 632 -4.62 41.79 -23.91
N ALA A 633 -5.20 41.56 -25.08
CA ALA A 633 -6.60 41.88 -25.34
C ALA A 633 -7.54 41.10 -24.40
N SER A 634 -7.25 39.83 -24.14
CA SER A 634 -8.00 39.00 -23.18
C SER A 634 -7.97 39.59 -21.76
N LEU A 635 -6.82 40.07 -21.30
CA LEU A 635 -6.68 40.75 -20.01
C LEU A 635 -7.47 42.06 -19.97
N MET A 636 -7.36 42.91 -20.99
CA MET A 636 -8.12 44.18 -21.06
C MET A 636 -9.64 43.92 -21.07
N LEU A 637 -10.10 42.90 -21.79
CA LEU A 637 -11.50 42.51 -21.83
C LEU A 637 -11.97 41.92 -20.49
N ALA A 638 -11.12 41.16 -19.78
CA ALA A 638 -11.41 40.70 -18.44
C ALA A 638 -11.59 41.87 -17.45
N SER A 639 -10.73 42.88 -17.52
CA SER A 639 -10.87 44.11 -16.72
C SER A 639 -12.10 44.93 -17.07
N GLY A 640 -12.53 44.92 -18.35
CA GLY A 640 -13.81 45.47 -18.76
C GLY A 640 -14.99 44.80 -18.04
N ALA A 641 -14.98 43.47 -17.90
CA ALA A 641 -15.98 42.75 -17.12
C ALA A 641 -15.87 43.07 -15.60
N GLY A 642 -14.66 43.24 -15.07
CA GLY A 642 -14.42 43.68 -13.69
C GLY A 642 -14.98 45.08 -13.39
N LEU A 643 -14.85 46.02 -14.34
CA LEU A 643 -15.46 47.36 -14.26
C LEU A 643 -16.98 47.30 -14.23
N VAL A 644 -17.60 46.42 -15.02
CA VAL A 644 -19.06 46.18 -14.96
C VAL A 644 -19.49 45.63 -13.60
N CYS A 645 -18.67 44.75 -12.98
CA CYS A 645 -18.92 44.30 -11.61
C CYS A 645 -18.85 45.44 -10.60
N CYS A 646 -17.86 46.34 -10.74
CA CYS A 646 -17.74 47.55 -9.91
C CYS A 646 -18.96 48.46 -10.04
N ILE A 647 -19.41 48.76 -11.26
CA ILE A 647 -20.63 49.55 -11.50
C ILE A 647 -21.86 48.86 -10.90
N THR A 648 -21.93 47.53 -10.99
CA THR A 648 -23.01 46.74 -10.38
C THR A 648 -23.02 46.88 -8.85
N TYR A 649 -21.87 46.87 -8.19
CA TYR A 649 -21.78 47.11 -6.75
C TYR A 649 -22.26 48.51 -6.37
N ILE A 650 -21.89 49.54 -7.14
CA ILE A 650 -22.38 50.91 -6.93
C ILE A 650 -23.91 50.95 -7.10
N TRP A 651 -24.44 50.29 -8.15
CA TRP A 651 -25.88 50.22 -8.42
C TRP A 651 -26.66 49.61 -7.25
N PHE A 652 -26.09 48.61 -6.58
CA PHE A 652 -26.68 47.98 -5.39
C PHE A 652 -26.24 48.64 -4.06
N SER A 653 -25.73 49.87 -4.10
CA SER A 653 -25.32 50.64 -2.91
C SER A 653 -24.27 49.94 -2.04
N ALA A 654 -23.32 49.24 -2.67
CA ALA A 654 -22.18 48.59 -2.03
C ALA A 654 -20.85 49.32 -2.38
N PRO A 655 -20.62 50.54 -1.87
CA PRO A 655 -19.47 51.37 -2.25
C PRO A 655 -18.12 50.79 -1.81
N ASP A 656 -18.03 50.13 -0.64
CA ASP A 656 -16.79 49.48 -0.19
C ASP A 656 -16.35 48.37 -1.15
N LEU A 657 -17.29 47.52 -1.57
CA LEU A 657 -17.03 46.45 -2.55
C LEU A 657 -16.60 47.02 -3.90
N ALA A 658 -17.23 48.12 -4.34
CA ALA A 658 -16.86 48.80 -5.57
C ALA A 658 -15.42 49.35 -5.52
N LEU A 659 -15.05 50.02 -4.44
CA LEU A 659 -13.70 50.53 -4.22
C LEU A 659 -12.67 49.39 -4.17
N THR A 660 -12.95 48.32 -3.41
CA THR A 660 -12.05 47.15 -3.39
C THR A 660 -11.91 46.52 -4.77
N GLN A 661 -13.01 46.33 -5.50
CA GLN A 661 -13.01 45.68 -6.80
C GLN A 661 -12.18 46.49 -7.80
N LEU A 662 -12.35 47.81 -7.83
CA LEU A 662 -11.62 48.68 -8.75
C LEU A 662 -10.10 48.62 -8.52
N VAL A 663 -9.67 48.69 -7.26
CA VAL A 663 -8.24 48.69 -6.93
C VAL A 663 -7.64 47.29 -7.09
N VAL A 664 -8.35 46.23 -6.68
CA VAL A 664 -7.93 44.83 -6.89
C VAL A 664 -7.79 44.54 -8.38
N GLU A 665 -8.75 44.96 -9.21
CA GLU A 665 -8.70 44.78 -10.66
C GLU A 665 -7.48 45.47 -11.25
N THR A 666 -7.21 46.71 -10.82
CA THR A 666 -6.02 47.47 -11.24
C THR A 666 -4.72 46.76 -10.87
N VAL A 667 -4.56 46.37 -9.60
CA VAL A 667 -3.36 45.70 -9.09
C VAL A 667 -3.15 44.35 -9.77
N THR A 668 -4.20 43.54 -9.88
CA THR A 668 -4.14 42.21 -10.48
C THR A 668 -3.80 42.31 -11.97
N THR A 669 -4.38 43.27 -12.68
CA THR A 669 -4.08 43.54 -14.09
C THR A 669 -2.61 43.89 -14.28
N LEU A 670 -2.06 44.77 -13.44
CA LEU A 670 -0.64 45.14 -13.48
C LEU A 670 0.27 43.93 -13.22
N LEU A 671 -0.01 43.14 -12.18
CA LEU A 671 0.78 41.96 -11.84
C LEU A 671 0.72 40.88 -12.94
N ILE A 672 -0.47 40.62 -13.51
CA ILE A 672 -0.62 39.67 -14.61
C ILE A 672 0.10 40.19 -15.86
N LEU A 673 0.00 41.48 -16.19
CA LEU A 673 0.69 42.09 -17.33
C LEU A 673 2.21 41.92 -17.21
N LEU A 674 2.78 42.15 -16.02
CA LEU A 674 4.21 41.91 -15.74
C LEU A 674 4.57 40.43 -15.88
N GLY A 675 3.67 39.52 -15.53
CA GLY A 675 3.82 38.07 -15.72
C GLY A 675 3.72 37.62 -17.17
N LEU A 676 2.82 38.22 -17.97
CA LEU A 676 2.52 37.84 -19.35
C LEU A 676 3.74 37.93 -20.27
N ARG A 677 4.66 38.87 -19.99
CA ARG A 677 5.93 39.01 -20.72
C ARG A 677 6.74 37.71 -20.76
N TRP A 678 6.67 36.90 -19.69
CA TRP A 678 7.47 35.68 -19.54
C TRP A 678 6.87 34.46 -20.23
N LEU A 679 5.67 34.59 -20.79
CA LEU A 679 5.01 33.49 -21.49
C LEU A 679 5.27 33.59 -23.00
N PRO A 680 5.75 32.52 -23.66
CA PRO A 680 6.02 32.55 -25.09
C PRO A 680 4.74 32.86 -25.87
N MET A 681 4.89 33.66 -26.93
CA MET A 681 3.81 34.00 -27.85
C MET A 681 3.44 32.76 -28.67
N ARG A 682 2.15 32.41 -28.69
CA ARG A 682 1.66 31.32 -29.54
C ARG A 682 1.41 31.85 -30.94
N LYS A 683 2.18 31.38 -31.93
CA LYS A 683 1.94 31.68 -33.35
C LYS A 683 0.86 30.73 -33.92
N ALA A 684 -0.15 31.29 -34.58
CA ALA A 684 -1.26 30.51 -35.15
C ALA A 684 -0.83 29.67 -36.36
N GLU A 685 0.20 30.12 -37.09
CA GLU A 685 0.73 29.53 -38.33
C GLU A 685 1.43 28.18 -38.14
N VAL A 686 1.86 27.85 -36.91
CA VAL A 686 2.63 26.63 -36.60
C VAL A 686 1.71 25.41 -36.32
N GLN A 687 0.38 25.57 -36.38
CA GLN A 687 -0.57 24.46 -36.15
C GLN A 687 -0.87 23.67 -37.44
N ARG A 688 -0.62 22.35 -37.42
CA ARG A 688 -0.85 21.45 -38.57
C ARG A 688 -2.34 21.33 -38.90
N ALA A 689 -2.69 21.20 -40.19
CA ALA A 689 -4.08 21.19 -40.67
C ALA A 689 -4.97 20.09 -40.04
N GLY A 690 -4.44 18.90 -39.77
CA GLY A 690 -5.16 17.81 -39.08
C GLY A 690 -5.49 18.10 -37.59
N GLU A 691 -4.90 19.14 -37.01
CA GLU A 691 -5.20 19.64 -35.67
C GLU A 691 -6.29 20.72 -35.66
N ARG A 692 -6.91 21.10 -36.79
CA ARG A 692 -7.96 22.13 -36.87
C ARG A 692 -9.39 21.64 -36.57
N PHE A 693 -9.73 20.39 -36.90
CA PHE A 693 -11.09 19.83 -36.71
C PHE A 693 -11.36 19.30 -35.28
N ARG A 694 -10.37 18.65 -34.64
CA ARG A 694 -10.45 18.21 -33.22
C ARG A 694 -10.73 19.32 -32.20
N PRO A 695 -10.20 20.56 -32.36
CA PRO A 695 -10.54 21.70 -31.51
C PRO A 695 -11.98 22.16 -31.62
N TRP A 696 -12.65 22.01 -32.77
CA TRP A 696 -14.03 22.46 -32.93
C TRP A 696 -15.00 21.60 -32.11
N GLY A 697 -14.89 20.27 -32.20
CA GLY A 697 -15.67 19.37 -31.33
C GLY A 697 -15.35 19.54 -29.85
N ARG A 698 -14.08 19.80 -29.49
CA ARG A 698 -13.69 20.09 -28.10
C ARG A 698 -14.23 21.42 -27.59
N ARG A 699 -14.11 22.49 -28.38
CA ARG A 699 -14.63 23.82 -28.03
C ARG A 699 -16.16 23.81 -27.95
N GLY A 700 -16.83 23.09 -28.86
CA GLY A 700 -18.27 22.89 -28.80
C GLY A 700 -18.68 22.19 -27.51
N ARG A 701 -18.03 21.06 -27.16
CA ARG A 701 -18.26 20.39 -25.88
C ARG A 701 -18.01 21.29 -24.67
N ASP A 702 -16.87 21.98 -24.64
CA ASP A 702 -16.49 22.83 -23.53
C ASP A 702 -17.43 24.04 -23.40
N LEU A 703 -17.93 24.57 -24.52
CA LEU A 703 -18.96 25.62 -24.58
C LEU A 703 -20.32 25.12 -24.08
N LEU A 704 -20.75 23.93 -24.51
CA LEU A 704 -21.99 23.31 -24.03
C LEU A 704 -21.95 23.09 -22.53
N LEU A 705 -20.83 22.56 -22.01
CA LEU A 705 -20.67 22.34 -20.58
C LEU A 705 -20.61 23.66 -19.80
N ALA A 706 -19.88 24.66 -20.30
CA ALA A 706 -19.83 25.99 -19.69
C ALA A 706 -21.21 26.67 -19.71
N GLY A 707 -21.96 26.54 -20.81
CA GLY A 707 -23.32 27.02 -20.93
C GLY A 707 -24.27 26.33 -19.95
N ALA A 708 -24.22 25.00 -19.86
CA ALA A 708 -25.03 24.23 -18.91
C ALA A 708 -24.70 24.61 -17.45
N ALA A 709 -23.42 24.72 -17.11
CA ALA A 709 -22.99 25.13 -15.77
C ALA A 709 -23.41 26.58 -15.47
N GLY A 710 -23.17 27.52 -16.39
CA GLY A 710 -23.51 28.93 -16.23
C GLY A 710 -25.01 29.18 -16.13
N CYS A 711 -25.80 28.61 -17.05
CA CYS A 711 -27.26 28.69 -16.99
C CYS A 711 -27.82 27.99 -15.75
N GLY A 712 -27.24 26.85 -15.34
CA GLY A 712 -27.62 26.16 -14.11
C GLY A 712 -27.37 27.02 -12.86
N MET A 713 -26.20 27.67 -12.76
CA MET A 713 -25.90 28.60 -11.69
C MET A 713 -26.81 29.84 -11.70
N ALA A 714 -27.11 30.38 -12.88
CA ALA A 714 -28.04 31.50 -13.03
C ALA A 714 -29.46 31.12 -12.60
N ALA A 715 -29.94 29.94 -12.98
CA ALA A 715 -31.23 29.41 -12.54
C ALA A 715 -31.25 29.20 -11.02
N MET A 716 -30.21 28.60 -10.45
CA MET A 716 -30.09 28.41 -9.00
C MET A 716 -30.13 29.74 -8.24
N ALA A 717 -29.34 30.74 -8.69
CA ALA A 717 -29.34 32.08 -8.12
C ALA A 717 -30.73 32.72 -8.22
N TRP A 718 -31.41 32.58 -9.36
CA TRP A 718 -32.78 33.07 -9.56
C TRP A 718 -33.79 32.40 -8.61
N TYR A 719 -33.75 31.08 -8.47
CA TYR A 719 -34.63 30.35 -7.55
C TYR A 719 -34.41 30.76 -6.09
N MET A 720 -33.16 31.03 -5.69
CA MET A 720 -32.85 31.52 -4.35
C MET A 720 -33.32 32.96 -4.17
N MET A 721 -32.98 33.88 -5.07
CA MET A 721 -33.29 35.31 -4.92
C MET A 721 -34.79 35.62 -4.96
N THR A 722 -35.60 34.79 -5.63
CA THR A 722 -37.06 34.95 -5.70
C THR A 722 -37.79 34.44 -4.45
N ARG A 723 -37.10 33.81 -3.49
CA ARG A 723 -37.72 33.30 -2.26
C ARG A 723 -37.75 34.36 -1.14
N PRO A 724 -38.77 34.34 -0.27
CA PRO A 724 -38.78 35.16 0.93
C PRO A 724 -37.75 34.62 1.95
N PHE A 725 -37.01 35.54 2.60
CA PHE A 725 -36.01 35.23 3.63
C PHE A 725 -36.41 35.89 4.96
N PRO A 726 -37.44 35.37 5.66
CA PRO A 726 -37.93 35.98 6.89
C PRO A 726 -36.91 35.96 8.04
N GLN A 727 -35.97 35.02 8.03
CA GLN A 727 -34.89 34.90 9.01
C GLN A 727 -33.60 35.57 8.52
N SER A 728 -33.63 36.88 8.28
CA SER A 728 -32.41 37.64 7.96
C SER A 728 -31.73 38.14 9.23
N ILE A 729 -30.39 38.02 9.29
CA ILE A 729 -29.55 38.63 10.33
C ILE A 729 -29.11 40.06 9.98
N SER A 730 -29.47 40.58 8.79
CA SER A 730 -29.13 41.95 8.39
C SER A 730 -29.65 43.02 9.36
N PRO A 731 -30.88 42.95 9.91
CA PRO A 731 -31.37 43.94 10.87
C PRO A 731 -30.49 44.03 12.12
N PHE A 732 -29.91 42.90 12.58
CA PHE A 732 -28.99 42.88 13.72
C PHE A 732 -27.77 43.77 13.46
N PHE A 733 -27.08 43.60 12.31
CA PHE A 733 -25.90 44.41 11.99
C PHE A 733 -26.25 45.89 11.78
N LEU A 734 -27.37 46.19 11.12
CA LEU A 734 -27.81 47.57 10.91
C LEU A 734 -28.12 48.29 12.23
N GLN A 735 -28.72 47.59 13.20
CA GLN A 735 -29.08 48.16 14.49
C GLN A 735 -27.90 48.22 15.47
N ARG A 736 -26.96 47.28 15.38
CA ARG A 736 -25.86 47.13 16.35
C ARG A 736 -24.51 47.72 15.92
N ALA A 737 -24.30 48.02 14.64
CA ALA A 737 -23.00 48.51 14.15
C ALA A 737 -22.51 49.79 14.83
N LEU A 738 -23.39 50.79 15.01
CA LEU A 738 -23.02 52.02 15.71
C LEU A 738 -22.95 51.85 17.24
N PRO A 739 -23.98 51.30 17.93
CA PRO A 739 -23.97 51.26 19.39
C PRO A 739 -22.98 50.23 19.99
N GLU A 740 -22.69 49.13 19.30
CA GLU A 740 -21.76 48.09 19.80
C GLU A 740 -20.41 48.13 19.08
N GLY A 741 -20.41 48.32 17.75
CA GLY A 741 -19.18 48.34 16.94
C GLY A 741 -18.53 49.72 16.79
N GLY A 742 -19.20 50.80 17.22
CA GLY A 742 -18.64 52.15 17.28
C GLY A 742 -18.54 52.92 15.95
N GLY A 743 -19.08 52.38 14.86
CA GLY A 743 -18.91 52.94 13.51
C GLY A 743 -20.19 52.96 12.67
N THR A 744 -20.33 53.96 11.80
CA THR A 744 -21.48 54.06 10.87
C THR A 744 -21.29 53.23 9.59
N ASN A 745 -20.06 52.81 9.26
CA ASN A 745 -19.82 51.92 8.14
C ASN A 745 -20.07 50.46 8.55
N VAL A 746 -21.29 49.99 8.33
CA VAL A 746 -21.72 48.63 8.71
C VAL A 746 -20.85 47.53 8.06
N VAL A 747 -20.36 47.75 6.84
CA VAL A 747 -19.51 46.76 6.14
C VAL A 747 -18.14 46.68 6.82
N ASN A 748 -17.48 47.83 7.02
CA ASN A 748 -16.17 47.84 7.67
C ASN A 748 -16.26 47.31 9.11
N VAL A 749 -17.25 47.75 9.89
CA VAL A 749 -17.50 47.25 11.25
C VAL A 749 -17.71 45.74 11.26
N MET A 750 -18.43 45.17 10.28
CA MET A 750 -18.52 43.70 10.15
C MET A 750 -17.15 43.06 9.94
N LEU A 751 -16.33 43.60 9.05
CA LEU A 751 -15.04 43.01 8.68
C LEU A 751 -13.98 43.12 9.78
N VAL A 752 -14.01 44.17 10.59
CA VAL A 752 -12.96 44.42 11.61
C VAL A 752 -13.39 44.08 13.04
N ASP A 753 -14.70 43.94 13.29
CA ASP A 753 -15.26 43.66 14.62
C ASP A 753 -16.10 42.38 14.62
N PHE A 754 -17.39 42.45 14.24
CA PHE A 754 -18.32 41.30 14.35
C PHE A 754 -17.83 40.01 13.69
N ARG A 755 -17.11 40.13 12.56
CA ARG A 755 -16.50 39.04 11.79
C ARG A 755 -15.01 39.30 11.52
N GLY A 756 -14.32 39.96 12.47
CA GLY A 756 -12.87 40.21 12.42
C GLY A 756 -12.03 38.96 12.14
N PHE A 757 -12.52 37.79 12.58
CA PHE A 757 -11.84 36.52 12.36
C PHE A 757 -11.77 36.11 10.88
N ASP A 758 -12.81 36.41 10.08
CA ASP A 758 -12.83 36.12 8.66
C ASP A 758 -11.74 36.95 7.95
N THR A 759 -11.66 38.25 8.25
CA THR A 759 -10.62 39.14 7.71
C THR A 759 -9.21 38.75 8.17
N PHE A 760 -9.04 38.29 9.42
CA PHE A 760 -7.75 37.73 9.88
C PHE A 760 -7.33 36.50 9.04
N GLY A 761 -8.28 35.64 8.71
CA GLY A 761 -8.07 34.49 7.81
C GLY A 761 -7.68 34.94 6.41
N GLU A 762 -8.39 35.90 5.82
CA GLU A 762 -8.13 36.42 4.48
C GLU A 762 -6.73 37.03 4.34
N ILE A 763 -6.31 37.88 5.29
CA ILE A 763 -4.96 38.48 5.26
C ILE A 763 -3.88 37.40 5.45
N THR A 764 -4.15 36.37 6.25
CA THR A 764 -3.24 35.24 6.40
C THR A 764 -3.06 34.50 5.08
N VAL A 765 -4.16 34.22 4.36
CA VAL A 765 -4.13 33.61 3.02
C VAL A 765 -3.34 34.48 2.05
N LEU A 766 -3.57 35.80 2.04
CA LEU A 766 -2.83 36.73 1.19
C LEU A 766 -1.32 36.69 1.46
N GLY A 767 -0.91 36.64 2.72
CA GLY A 767 0.49 36.49 3.12
C GLY A 767 1.10 35.17 2.64
N ILE A 768 0.37 34.06 2.78
CA ILE A 768 0.80 32.72 2.30
C ILE A 768 0.97 32.73 0.78
N VAL A 769 0.02 33.31 0.04
CA VAL A 769 0.08 33.42 -1.42
C VAL A 769 1.32 34.20 -1.84
N ALA A 770 1.57 35.37 -1.25
CA ALA A 770 2.73 36.20 -1.59
C ALA A 770 4.07 35.48 -1.32
N LEU A 771 4.20 34.81 -0.18
CA LEU A 771 5.39 34.02 0.17
C LEU A 771 5.60 32.85 -0.80
N THR A 772 4.51 32.18 -1.19
CA THR A 772 4.53 31.06 -2.14
C THR A 772 4.94 31.53 -3.54
N VAL A 773 4.38 32.64 -4.02
CA VAL A 773 4.75 33.25 -5.30
C VAL A 773 6.24 33.62 -5.30
N TYR A 774 6.72 34.26 -4.24
CA TYR A 774 8.15 34.56 -4.08
C TYR A 774 9.02 33.29 -4.14
N ALA A 775 8.63 32.23 -3.42
CA ALA A 775 9.37 30.97 -3.40
C ALA A 775 9.42 30.28 -4.78
N LEU A 776 8.29 30.26 -5.50
CA LEU A 776 8.18 29.68 -6.85
C LEU A 776 9.01 30.49 -7.86
N LEU A 777 8.87 31.81 -7.87
CA LEU A 777 9.56 32.69 -8.81
C LEU A 777 11.07 32.77 -8.55
N ARG A 778 11.53 32.62 -7.31
CA ARG A 778 12.97 32.61 -7.01
C ARG A 778 13.75 31.59 -7.83
N ARG A 779 13.15 30.42 -8.08
CA ARG A 779 13.73 29.30 -8.86
C ARG A 779 13.17 29.19 -10.29
N PHE A 780 12.26 30.07 -10.68
CA PHE A 780 11.71 30.10 -12.03
C PHE A 780 12.81 30.47 -13.04
N ARG A 781 12.81 29.76 -14.17
CA ARG A 781 13.67 30.05 -15.32
C ARG A 781 12.76 30.25 -16.54
N PRO A 782 12.67 31.46 -17.10
CA PRO A 782 11.87 31.71 -18.30
C PRO A 782 12.37 30.89 -19.50
N ALA A 783 11.48 30.65 -20.47
CA ALA A 783 11.89 30.07 -21.75
C ALA A 783 12.85 31.03 -22.48
N ALA A 784 13.84 30.49 -23.19
CA ALA A 784 14.87 31.30 -23.86
C ALA A 784 14.27 32.32 -24.85
N GLU A 785 13.20 31.96 -25.54
CA GLU A 785 12.48 32.85 -26.47
C GLU A 785 11.85 34.07 -25.79
N ALA A 786 11.51 33.96 -24.50
CA ALA A 786 10.91 35.05 -23.71
C ALA A 786 11.97 35.93 -23.00
N MET A 787 13.25 35.52 -23.05
CA MET A 787 14.36 36.29 -22.45
C MET A 787 14.84 37.43 -23.37
N ALA A 788 14.57 37.33 -24.67
CA ALA A 788 15.01 38.33 -25.63
C ALA A 788 14.20 39.64 -25.51
N LEU A 789 14.84 40.79 -25.73
CA LEU A 789 14.17 42.09 -25.66
C LEU A 789 13.07 42.20 -26.74
N PRO A 790 11.91 42.83 -26.45
CA PRO A 790 10.85 43.08 -27.42
C PRO A 790 11.35 43.87 -28.64
N PRO A 791 10.78 43.64 -29.85
CA PRO A 791 11.16 44.37 -31.06
C PRO A 791 11.09 45.88 -30.91
N GLN A 792 10.07 46.40 -30.20
CA GLN A 792 9.88 47.84 -29.97
C GLN A 792 11.06 48.45 -29.19
N GLN A 793 11.62 47.71 -28.23
CA GLN A 793 12.81 48.13 -27.47
C GLN A 793 14.12 47.91 -28.26
N ARG A 794 14.07 47.11 -29.35
CA ARG A 794 15.20 46.98 -30.28
C ARG A 794 15.25 48.11 -31.29
N VAL A 795 14.11 48.51 -31.83
CA VAL A 795 14.01 49.57 -32.86
C VAL A 795 14.39 50.95 -32.33
N GLN A 796 14.15 51.22 -31.04
CA GLN A 796 14.51 52.50 -30.41
C GLN A 796 16.03 52.70 -30.22
N GLN A 797 16.87 51.76 -30.66
CA GLN A 797 18.34 51.84 -30.63
C GLN A 797 18.91 52.77 -31.71
N ASP A 798 18.18 52.99 -32.81
CA ASP A 798 18.71 53.69 -34.00
C ASP A 798 18.39 55.19 -34.06
N GLN A 799 17.61 55.73 -33.11
CA GLN A 799 17.31 57.17 -33.07
C GLN A 799 18.30 57.88 -32.14
N GLY A 800 19.38 58.41 -32.73
CA GLY A 800 20.54 59.00 -32.05
C GLY A 800 20.24 60.07 -30.99
N GLY A 801 20.06 59.63 -29.74
CA GLY A 801 20.01 60.48 -28.56
C GLY A 801 21.29 60.36 -27.72
N THR A 802 22.16 61.38 -27.82
CA THR A 802 23.26 61.80 -26.91
C THR A 802 24.13 60.75 -26.20
N ASP A 803 25.46 60.88 -26.36
CA ASP A 803 26.53 60.06 -25.76
C ASP A 803 26.59 60.03 -24.22
N LEU A 804 25.78 60.83 -23.50
CA LEU A 804 25.93 60.99 -22.06
C LEU A 804 25.22 59.90 -21.23
N ILE A 805 24.14 59.29 -21.72
CA ILE A 805 23.41 58.24 -20.96
C ILE A 805 22.81 57.22 -21.94
N ASN A 806 23.41 56.03 -22.01
CA ASN A 806 22.81 54.92 -22.74
C ASN A 806 21.56 54.44 -21.99
N PRO A 807 20.34 54.54 -22.55
CA PRO A 807 19.10 54.15 -21.87
C PRO A 807 19.07 52.67 -21.45
N ARG A 808 19.94 51.83 -22.06
CA ARG A 808 20.14 50.42 -21.68
C ARG A 808 20.93 50.24 -20.37
N ARG A 809 21.85 51.17 -20.06
CA ARG A 809 22.77 51.10 -18.91
C ARG A 809 22.32 51.94 -17.72
N ALA A 810 21.36 52.84 -17.93
CA ALA A 810 20.80 53.63 -16.86
C ALA A 810 20.10 52.71 -15.85
N ARG A 811 20.57 52.73 -14.58
CA ARG A 811 19.89 52.05 -13.47
C ARG A 811 18.48 52.60 -13.23
N ASP A 812 18.21 53.81 -13.71
CA ASP A 812 16.91 54.48 -13.71
C ASP A 812 16.34 54.54 -15.14
N THR A 813 15.23 53.83 -15.38
CA THR A 813 14.53 53.85 -16.67
C THR A 813 13.83 55.19 -16.95
N ALA A 814 13.69 56.05 -15.95
CA ALA A 814 13.12 57.39 -16.07
C ALA A 814 13.99 58.36 -16.89
N VAL A 815 15.25 58.03 -17.16
CA VAL A 815 16.19 58.88 -17.91
C VAL A 815 16.09 58.67 -19.44
N GLY A 816 15.24 57.74 -19.89
CA GLY A 816 15.01 57.42 -21.30
C GLY A 816 13.54 57.59 -21.75
N TYR A 817 13.01 56.60 -22.47
CA TYR A 817 11.67 56.64 -23.07
C TYR A 817 10.49 56.71 -22.06
N LEU A 818 10.75 56.56 -20.75
CA LEU A 818 9.73 56.64 -19.68
C LEU A 818 9.78 57.96 -18.89
N MET A 819 10.54 58.96 -19.33
CA MET A 819 10.70 60.23 -18.59
C MET A 819 9.36 60.92 -18.30
N VAL A 820 8.48 61.07 -19.30
CA VAL A 820 7.18 61.74 -19.12
C VAL A 820 6.28 60.97 -18.13
N PRO A 821 6.07 59.64 -18.28
CA PRO A 821 5.39 58.83 -17.26
C PRO A 821 6.03 58.94 -15.87
N ALA A 822 7.37 59.05 -15.78
CA ALA A 822 8.08 59.10 -14.50
C ALA A 822 7.80 60.36 -13.71
N VAL A 823 7.81 61.51 -14.40
CA VAL A 823 7.47 62.80 -13.77
C VAL A 823 6.02 62.75 -13.26
N LEU A 824 5.08 62.24 -14.07
CA LEU A 824 3.68 62.14 -13.69
C LEU A 824 3.47 61.20 -12.48
N VAL A 825 4.07 60.02 -12.49
CA VAL A 825 3.94 59.06 -11.38
C VAL A 825 4.57 59.59 -10.10
N ARG A 826 5.73 60.29 -10.19
CA ARG A 826 6.37 60.93 -9.03
C ARG A 826 5.49 62.02 -8.42
N LEU A 827 4.76 62.79 -9.24
CA LEU A 827 3.78 63.78 -8.77
C LEU A 827 2.52 63.13 -8.18
N LEU A 828 2.09 62.00 -8.73
CA LEU A 828 0.92 61.26 -8.26
C LEU A 828 1.19 60.52 -6.95
N LEU A 829 2.43 60.16 -6.64
CA LEU A 829 2.77 59.34 -5.46
C LEU A 829 2.36 60.00 -4.12
N PRO A 830 2.70 61.28 -3.82
CA PRO A 830 2.22 61.95 -2.61
C PRO A 830 0.69 62.05 -2.56
N LEU A 831 0.04 62.30 -3.70
CA LEU A 831 -1.41 62.37 -3.80
C LEU A 831 -2.06 61.01 -3.49
N ALA A 832 -1.55 59.93 -4.07
CA ALA A 832 -2.06 58.58 -3.84
C ALA A 832 -1.79 58.11 -2.40
N ALA A 833 -0.65 58.50 -1.82
CA ALA A 833 -0.37 58.26 -0.40
C ALA A 833 -1.36 59.02 0.50
N MET A 834 -1.65 60.28 0.18
CA MET A 834 -2.67 61.06 0.89
C MET A 834 -4.06 60.41 0.78
N VAL A 835 -4.45 59.96 -0.41
CA VAL A 835 -5.73 59.26 -0.63
C VAL A 835 -5.79 57.93 0.11
N SER A 836 -4.68 57.19 0.16
CA SER A 836 -4.56 55.95 0.95
C SER A 836 -4.78 56.22 2.44
N VAL A 837 -4.10 57.22 3.01
CA VAL A 837 -4.29 57.64 4.41
C VAL A 837 -5.72 58.13 4.65
N TYR A 838 -6.31 58.87 3.71
CA TYR A 838 -7.69 59.33 3.81
C TYR A 838 -8.69 58.16 3.86
N PHE A 839 -8.56 57.16 2.97
CA PHE A 839 -9.39 55.96 3.01
C PHE A 839 -9.17 55.12 4.25
N PHE A 840 -7.95 55.08 4.77
CA PHE A 840 -7.63 54.43 6.03
C PHE A 840 -8.36 55.09 7.21
N MET A 841 -8.21 56.41 7.36
CA MET A 841 -8.74 57.15 8.51
C MET A 841 -10.27 57.23 8.53
N ARG A 842 -10.93 57.24 7.36
CA ARG A 842 -12.40 57.33 7.29
C ARG A 842 -13.13 55.99 7.36
N GLY A 843 -12.42 54.86 7.21
CA GLY A 843 -13.00 53.54 6.94
C GLY A 843 -14.04 53.06 7.95
N HIS A 844 -13.92 53.47 9.21
CA HIS A 844 -14.86 53.09 10.26
C HIS A 844 -16.26 53.73 10.10
N ASN A 845 -16.35 54.87 9.41
CA ASN A 845 -17.59 55.64 9.29
C ASN A 845 -18.05 55.83 7.84
N GLN A 846 -17.15 55.72 6.88
CA GLN A 846 -17.41 55.93 5.46
C GLN A 846 -16.65 54.90 4.62
N PRO A 847 -16.97 54.77 3.32
CA PRO A 847 -16.32 53.77 2.49
C PRO A 847 -14.78 53.91 2.47
N GLY A 848 -14.09 52.81 2.73
CA GLY A 848 -12.65 52.77 3.01
C GLY A 848 -12.25 51.60 3.93
N GLY A 849 -11.12 51.74 4.61
CA GLY A 849 -10.58 50.72 5.53
C GLY A 849 -9.15 50.30 5.22
N GLY A 850 -8.58 49.43 6.05
CA GLY A 850 -7.18 49.00 5.96
C GLY A 850 -6.83 48.32 4.63
N PHE A 851 -7.74 47.51 4.10
CA PHE A 851 -7.53 46.75 2.86
C PHE A 851 -7.43 47.65 1.62
N VAL A 852 -8.44 48.51 1.39
CA VAL A 852 -8.47 49.45 0.25
C VAL A 852 -7.30 50.42 0.32
N ALA A 853 -7.04 50.99 1.50
CA ALA A 853 -5.92 51.89 1.71
C ALA A 853 -4.58 51.21 1.36
N GLY A 854 -4.38 49.96 1.80
CA GLY A 854 -3.18 49.18 1.51
C GLY A 854 -3.00 48.94 0.01
N LEU A 855 -4.09 48.63 -0.70
CA LEU A 855 -4.05 48.42 -2.15
C LEU A 855 -3.79 49.72 -2.94
N VAL A 856 -4.38 50.85 -2.54
CA VAL A 856 -4.12 52.15 -3.19
C VAL A 856 -2.64 52.53 -3.04
N MET A 857 -2.07 52.37 -1.85
CA MET A 857 -0.64 52.58 -1.62
C MET A 857 0.20 51.60 -2.44
N SER A 858 -0.20 50.32 -2.49
CA SER A 858 0.46 49.30 -3.29
C SER A 858 0.47 49.65 -4.78
N ALA A 859 -0.65 50.14 -5.32
CA ALA A 859 -0.78 50.54 -6.71
C ALA A 859 0.13 51.73 -7.04
N ALA A 860 0.19 52.74 -6.16
CA ALA A 860 1.08 53.88 -6.32
C ALA A 860 2.56 53.47 -6.35
N LEU A 861 2.96 52.59 -5.43
CA LEU A 861 4.32 52.04 -5.41
C LEU A 861 4.60 51.13 -6.60
N MET A 862 3.63 50.32 -7.05
CA MET A 862 3.76 49.51 -8.26
C MET A 862 4.04 50.35 -9.50
N LEU A 863 3.34 51.47 -9.67
CA LEU A 863 3.60 52.39 -10.77
C LEU A 863 5.03 52.95 -10.69
N GLN A 864 5.51 53.28 -9.49
CA GLN A 864 6.89 53.73 -9.29
C GLN A 864 7.91 52.66 -9.71
N PHE A 865 7.68 51.40 -9.32
CA PHE A 865 8.52 50.25 -9.70
C PHE A 865 8.52 50.01 -11.22
N ILE A 866 7.39 50.19 -11.89
CA ILE A 866 7.26 50.04 -13.35
C ILE A 866 8.05 51.14 -14.07
N VAL A 867 7.98 52.37 -13.58
CA VAL A 867 8.48 53.53 -14.33
C VAL A 867 9.94 53.87 -14.04
N SER A 868 10.41 53.76 -12.79
CA SER A 868 11.81 53.99 -12.43
C SER A 868 12.67 52.72 -12.40
N GLY A 869 12.05 51.55 -12.52
CA GLY A 869 12.75 50.26 -12.51
C GLY A 869 13.04 49.75 -11.10
N ALA A 870 13.28 48.44 -11.01
CA ALA A 870 13.42 47.74 -9.72
C ALA A 870 14.68 48.15 -8.95
N ALA A 871 15.82 48.31 -9.64
CA ALA A 871 17.09 48.66 -9.00
C ALA A 871 17.04 50.06 -8.36
N TRP A 872 16.57 51.06 -9.10
CA TRP A 872 16.40 52.42 -8.57
C TRP A 872 15.43 52.44 -7.38
N THR A 873 14.30 51.74 -7.52
CA THR A 873 13.27 51.74 -6.49
C THR A 873 13.73 51.05 -5.20
N GLU A 874 14.47 49.94 -5.27
CA GLU A 874 15.02 49.27 -4.08
C GLU A 874 16.17 50.05 -3.42
N GLU A 875 16.93 50.83 -4.19
CA GLU A 875 18.00 51.70 -3.67
C GLU A 875 17.43 52.91 -2.90
N HIS A 876 16.33 53.48 -3.38
CA HIS A 876 15.74 54.70 -2.83
C HIS A 876 14.58 54.44 -1.85
N LEU A 877 13.85 53.33 -2.00
CA LEU A 877 12.79 52.91 -1.08
C LEU A 877 13.24 51.68 -0.28
N ARG A 878 13.63 51.90 0.98
CA ARG A 878 14.02 50.84 1.93
C ARG A 878 12.81 50.06 2.47
N ILE A 879 12.07 49.41 1.59
CA ILE A 879 10.91 48.60 1.95
C ILE A 879 11.37 47.15 2.11
N PHE A 880 10.97 46.51 3.22
CA PHE A 880 11.22 45.09 3.47
C PHE A 880 9.90 44.33 3.47
N PRO A 881 9.33 43.94 2.31
CA PRO A 881 7.96 43.42 2.22
C PRO A 881 7.66 42.24 3.16
N ARG A 882 8.66 41.37 3.39
CA ARG A 882 8.57 40.26 4.37
C ARG A 882 8.33 40.73 5.80
N ARG A 883 8.95 41.83 6.22
CA ARG A 883 8.75 42.44 7.55
C ARG A 883 7.37 43.08 7.66
N TRP A 884 6.88 43.68 6.57
CA TRP A 884 5.52 44.25 6.53
C TRP A 884 4.43 43.17 6.65
N ILE A 885 4.60 42.02 5.98
CA ILE A 885 3.71 40.87 6.16
C ILE A 885 3.74 40.37 7.61
N ALA A 886 4.95 40.18 8.18
CA ALA A 886 5.10 39.71 9.55
C ALA A 886 4.52 40.70 10.57
N LEU A 887 4.81 41.99 10.41
CA LEU A 887 4.26 43.06 11.24
C LEU A 887 2.74 43.10 11.13
N GLY A 888 2.19 43.00 9.92
CA GLY A 888 0.75 42.99 9.70
C GLY A 888 0.03 41.86 10.44
N LEU A 889 0.57 40.63 10.33
CA LEU A 889 0.04 39.48 11.07
C LEU A 889 0.21 39.62 12.58
N LEU A 890 1.38 40.07 13.04
CA LEU A 890 1.66 40.23 14.48
C LEU A 890 0.81 41.32 15.10
N VAL A 891 0.55 42.42 14.37
CA VAL A 891 -0.33 43.50 14.82
C VAL A 891 -1.77 43.02 14.86
N ALA A 892 -2.27 42.34 13.82
CA ALA A 892 -3.63 41.79 13.81
C ALA A 892 -3.85 40.75 14.94
N LEU A 893 -2.88 39.84 15.12
CA LEU A 893 -2.89 38.87 16.22
C LEU A 893 -2.75 39.57 17.59
N GLY A 894 -1.89 40.59 17.68
CA GLY A 894 -1.68 41.41 18.86
C GLY A 894 -2.95 42.11 19.31
N THR A 895 -3.70 42.72 18.37
CA THR A 895 -4.99 43.35 18.65
C THR A 895 -6.01 42.34 19.18
N GLY A 896 -6.11 41.16 18.55
CA GLY A 896 -7.03 40.12 18.99
C GLY A 896 -6.66 39.48 20.34
N THR A 897 -5.37 39.23 20.58
CA THR A 897 -4.87 38.71 21.86
C THR A 897 -4.96 39.76 22.97
N GLY A 898 -4.83 41.04 22.64
CA GLY A 898 -5.07 42.15 23.57
C GLY A 898 -6.48 42.12 24.15
N ALA A 899 -7.50 41.81 23.35
CA ALA A 899 -8.87 41.63 23.85
C ALA A 899 -8.96 40.50 24.89
N ILE A 900 -8.30 39.36 24.66
CA ILE A 900 -8.24 38.23 25.59
C ILE A 900 -7.58 38.61 26.91
N VAL A 901 -6.46 39.36 26.85
CA VAL A 901 -5.73 39.81 28.05
C VAL A 901 -6.61 40.70 28.95
N VAL A 902 -7.53 41.46 28.36
CA VAL A 902 -8.47 42.33 29.08
C VAL A 902 -9.77 41.57 29.47
N GLY A 903 -9.85 40.26 29.21
CA GLY A 903 -10.97 39.40 29.61
C GLY A 903 -12.12 39.29 28.59
N TYR A 904 -11.92 39.77 27.36
CA TYR A 904 -12.91 39.71 26.29
C TYR A 904 -12.60 38.60 25.28
N PRO A 905 -13.59 38.10 24.52
CA PRO A 905 -13.35 37.19 23.41
C PRO A 905 -12.37 37.77 22.38
N PHE A 906 -11.63 36.90 21.68
CA PHE A 906 -10.67 37.27 20.64
C PHE A 906 -11.30 38.21 19.59
N LEU A 907 -10.60 39.31 19.28
CA LEU A 907 -11.02 40.35 18.31
C LEU A 907 -12.29 41.14 18.69
N THR A 908 -12.64 41.22 19.98
CA THR A 908 -13.69 42.15 20.45
C THR A 908 -13.18 43.60 20.36
N THR A 909 -13.91 44.50 19.68
CA THR A 909 -13.53 45.92 19.58
C THR A 909 -13.96 46.73 20.81
N HIS A 910 -13.10 47.67 21.20
CA HIS A 910 -13.41 48.70 22.19
C HIS A 910 -13.05 50.08 21.67
N THR A 911 -13.88 51.07 21.97
CA THR A 911 -13.67 52.47 21.57
C THR A 911 -13.17 53.31 22.74
N ALA A 912 -12.03 53.98 22.56
CA ALA A 912 -11.54 54.99 23.48
C ALA A 912 -11.93 56.39 22.99
N HIS A 913 -12.38 57.26 23.90
CA HIS A 913 -12.67 58.66 23.63
C HIS A 913 -11.54 59.53 24.19
N LEU A 914 -10.70 60.11 23.32
CA LEU A 914 -9.54 60.91 23.71
C LEU A 914 -9.81 62.39 23.40
N THR A 915 -9.80 63.26 24.40
CA THR A 915 -9.91 64.72 24.19
C THR A 915 -8.52 65.33 23.99
N LEU A 916 -8.20 65.74 22.75
CA LEU A 916 -6.96 66.45 22.43
C LEU A 916 -7.18 67.96 22.39
N PRO A 917 -6.25 68.78 22.91
CA PRO A 917 -6.44 70.22 23.10
C PRO A 917 -6.57 71.06 21.81
N VAL A 918 -6.35 70.47 20.63
CA VAL A 918 -6.50 71.14 19.31
C VAL A 918 -7.48 70.41 18.38
N LEU A 919 -7.63 69.10 18.54
CA LEU A 919 -8.40 68.23 17.63
C LEU A 919 -9.78 67.83 18.18
N GLY A 920 -10.11 68.21 19.41
CA GLY A 920 -11.38 67.87 20.06
C GLY A 920 -11.42 66.41 20.54
N VAL A 921 -12.63 65.86 20.65
CA VAL A 921 -12.87 64.46 21.04
C VAL A 921 -12.55 63.55 19.85
N LEU A 922 -11.54 62.71 19.97
CA LEU A 922 -11.19 61.66 19.03
C LEU A 922 -11.79 60.32 19.45
N HIS A 923 -12.40 59.64 18.49
CA HIS A 923 -12.91 58.28 18.64
C HIS A 923 -11.86 57.30 18.11
N VAL A 924 -11.21 56.54 19.00
CA VAL A 924 -10.15 55.58 18.63
C VAL A 924 -10.63 54.16 18.94
N PRO A 925 -11.19 53.45 17.94
CA PRO A 925 -11.53 52.03 18.10
C PRO A 925 -10.27 51.16 18.11
N SER A 926 -10.23 50.11 18.90
CA SER A 926 -9.16 49.11 18.86
C SER A 926 -9.08 48.41 17.49
N ALA A 927 -10.20 48.36 16.75
CA ALA A 927 -10.27 47.93 15.36
C ALA A 927 -9.33 48.72 14.43
N LEU A 928 -8.98 49.97 14.76
CA LEU A 928 -8.00 50.74 14.01
C LEU A 928 -6.64 50.01 13.98
N PHE A 929 -6.21 49.42 15.09
CA PHE A 929 -4.95 48.66 15.15
C PHE A 929 -5.02 47.39 14.32
N PHE A 930 -6.18 46.72 14.30
CA PHE A 930 -6.41 45.59 13.41
C PHE A 930 -6.29 46.01 11.93
N ASP A 931 -6.90 47.15 11.56
CA ASP A 931 -6.80 47.74 10.23
C ASP A 931 -5.35 48.14 9.85
N ILE A 932 -4.53 48.61 10.79
CA ILE A 932 -3.08 48.83 10.58
C ILE A 932 -2.41 47.50 10.19
N GLY A 933 -2.78 46.42 10.87
CA GLY A 933 -2.29 45.08 10.57
C GLY A 933 -2.65 44.63 9.15
N VAL A 934 -3.93 44.80 8.77
CA VAL A 934 -4.46 44.52 7.42
C VAL A 934 -3.72 45.35 6.37
N PHE A 935 -3.63 46.66 6.57
CA PHE A 935 -2.93 47.59 5.67
C PHE A 935 -1.47 47.16 5.44
N ALA A 936 -0.74 46.91 6.52
CA ALA A 936 0.67 46.54 6.46
C ALA A 936 0.87 45.20 5.73
N LEU A 937 -0.02 44.23 5.96
CA LEU A 937 0.05 42.93 5.31
C LEU A 937 -0.23 43.05 3.82
N VAL A 938 -1.33 43.72 3.43
CA VAL A 938 -1.72 43.90 2.03
C VAL A 938 -0.60 44.58 1.26
N LEU A 939 -0.05 45.66 1.80
CA LEU A 939 1.10 46.37 1.22
C LEU A 939 2.33 45.48 1.10
N GLY A 940 2.66 44.71 2.15
CA GLY A 940 3.79 43.79 2.13
C GLY A 940 3.61 42.65 1.11
N ALA A 941 2.42 42.06 1.02
CA ALA A 941 2.13 40.92 0.14
C ALA A 941 2.17 41.30 -1.35
N THR A 942 1.57 42.45 -1.70
CA THR A 942 1.58 42.96 -3.08
C THR A 942 2.99 43.34 -3.53
N LEU A 943 3.75 44.06 -2.69
CA LEU A 943 5.13 44.44 -3.00
C LEU A 943 6.08 43.25 -3.05
N LEU A 944 5.87 42.22 -2.21
CA LEU A 944 6.67 40.98 -2.30
C LEU A 944 6.43 40.26 -3.63
N THR A 945 5.18 40.22 -4.08
CA THR A 945 4.81 39.62 -5.37
C THR A 945 5.42 40.41 -6.54
N LEU A 946 5.32 41.74 -6.48
CA LEU A 946 5.93 42.64 -7.45
C LEU A 946 7.44 42.47 -7.53
N THR A 947 8.14 42.53 -6.40
CA THR A 947 9.60 42.37 -6.34
C THR A 947 10.03 41.00 -6.88
N ALA A 948 9.28 39.94 -6.62
CA ALA A 948 9.56 38.61 -7.17
C ALA A 948 9.48 38.58 -8.72
N LEU A 949 8.50 39.27 -9.30
CA LEU A 949 8.33 39.41 -10.75
C LEU A 949 9.40 40.35 -11.35
N ALA A 950 9.67 41.47 -10.69
CA ALA A 950 10.62 42.47 -11.15
C ALA A 950 12.06 41.94 -11.16
N HIS A 951 12.45 41.11 -10.19
CA HIS A 951 13.77 40.46 -10.20
C HIS A 951 14.01 39.54 -11.41
N GLN A 952 12.94 39.04 -12.06
CA GLN A 952 13.10 38.28 -13.30
C GLN A 952 13.54 39.18 -14.46
N SER A 953 13.08 40.44 -14.51
CA SER A 953 13.45 41.36 -15.59
C SER A 953 14.94 41.71 -15.55
N ILE A 954 15.50 41.93 -14.37
CA ILE A 954 16.94 42.20 -14.17
C ILE A 954 17.79 41.02 -14.71
N ARG A 955 17.36 39.78 -14.48
CA ARG A 955 18.07 38.59 -14.98
C ARG A 955 18.09 38.51 -16.51
N SER A 956 17.04 38.99 -17.18
CA SER A 956 16.97 38.98 -18.66
C SER A 956 17.94 39.95 -19.32
N HIS A 957 18.16 41.13 -18.72
CA HIS A 957 19.14 42.09 -19.22
C HIS A 957 20.57 41.54 -19.15
N ARG A 958 20.95 40.93 -18.02
CA ARG A 958 22.26 40.27 -17.87
C ARG A 958 22.47 39.14 -18.88
N TRP A 959 21.43 38.34 -19.14
CA TRP A 959 21.52 37.28 -20.14
C TRP A 959 21.72 37.83 -21.56
N ALA A 960 21.04 38.91 -21.93
CA ALA A 960 21.23 39.55 -23.22
C ALA A 960 22.65 40.10 -23.39
N GLU A 961 23.21 40.73 -22.35
CA GLU A 961 24.61 41.19 -22.31
C GLU A 961 25.58 40.00 -22.48
N GLU A 962 25.38 38.91 -21.74
CA GLU A 962 26.20 37.69 -21.90
C GLU A 962 26.12 37.10 -23.33
N GLN A 963 24.98 37.23 -24.02
CA GLN A 963 24.85 36.79 -25.42
C GLN A 963 25.51 37.76 -26.39
N GLU A 964 25.38 39.07 -26.19
CA GLU A 964 26.07 40.10 -26.99
C GLU A 964 27.60 39.95 -26.84
N GLU A 965 28.11 39.74 -25.62
CA GLU A 965 29.53 39.44 -25.36
C GLU A 965 29.99 38.15 -26.03
N LYS A 966 29.20 37.08 -25.97
CA LYS A 966 29.50 35.82 -26.68
C LYS A 966 29.49 36.00 -28.19
N ALA A 967 28.57 36.79 -28.74
CA ALA A 967 28.50 37.07 -30.17
C ALA A 967 29.70 37.94 -30.61
N ALA A 968 30.07 38.96 -29.84
CA ALA A 968 31.24 39.80 -30.09
C ALA A 968 32.54 38.99 -29.99
N ALA A 969 32.68 38.13 -28.97
CA ALA A 969 33.83 37.24 -28.83
C ALA A 969 33.91 36.24 -30.00
N LYS A 970 32.77 35.72 -30.46
CA LYS A 970 32.71 34.84 -31.63
C LYS A 970 33.09 35.58 -32.92
N ALA A 971 32.58 36.80 -33.13
CA ALA A 971 32.92 37.63 -34.27
C ALA A 971 34.41 38.04 -34.27
N ALA A 972 34.97 38.35 -33.10
CA ALA A 972 36.40 38.61 -32.94
C ALA A 972 37.25 37.38 -33.23
N LEU A 973 36.81 36.18 -32.80
CA LEU A 973 37.46 34.91 -33.13
C LEU A 973 37.38 34.60 -34.64
N GLU A 974 36.23 34.84 -35.26
CA GLU A 974 36.03 34.67 -36.71
C GLU A 974 36.90 35.66 -37.51
N ALA A 975 37.00 36.92 -37.07
CA ALA A 975 37.88 37.93 -37.66
C ALA A 975 39.37 37.57 -37.48
N ALA A 976 39.79 37.14 -36.29
CA ALA A 976 41.15 36.67 -36.03
C ALA A 976 41.51 35.43 -36.85
N ASN A 977 40.58 34.50 -37.04
CA ASN A 977 40.76 33.35 -37.93
C ASN A 977 40.86 33.77 -39.41
N ALA A 978 40.04 34.74 -39.86
CA ALA A 978 40.11 35.26 -41.22
C ALA A 978 41.41 36.03 -41.49
N GLU A 979 41.92 36.75 -40.49
CA GLU A 979 43.21 37.44 -40.53
C GLU A 979 44.39 36.47 -40.49
N ALA A 980 44.33 35.42 -39.66
CA ALA A 980 45.30 34.33 -39.67
C ALA A 980 45.36 33.63 -41.04
N ILE A 981 44.20 33.36 -41.66
CA ILE A 981 44.12 32.79 -43.02
C ILE A 981 44.73 33.74 -44.07
N ARG A 982 44.55 35.06 -43.94
CA ARG A 982 45.22 36.05 -44.82
C ARG A 982 46.74 36.08 -44.63
N ILE A 983 47.24 35.94 -43.41
CA ILE A 983 48.67 35.99 -43.10
C ILE A 983 49.38 34.69 -43.52
N THR A 984 48.73 33.53 -43.39
CA THR A 984 49.29 32.24 -43.84
C THR A 984 49.03 31.95 -45.32
N GLY A 985 48.07 32.62 -45.96
CA GLY A 985 47.71 32.44 -47.38
C GLY A 985 48.61 33.18 -48.38
N GLY A 986 49.72 33.78 -47.93
CA GLY A 986 50.74 34.40 -48.79
C GLY A 986 51.92 33.48 -49.16
N ALA A 987 51.88 32.20 -48.75
CA ALA A 987 52.91 31.23 -49.08
C ALA A 987 52.35 29.80 -49.22
N VAL A 988 51.43 29.60 -50.18
CA VAL A 988 51.35 28.43 -51.07
C VAL A 988 50.66 28.86 -52.36
#